data_AF-A0A415M0M8-F1
#
_entry.id   AF-A0A415M0M8-F1
#
_cell.length_a   1.000
_cell.length_b   1.000
_cell.length_c   1.000
_cell.angle_alpha   90.00
_cell.angle_beta   90.00
_cell.angle_gamma   90.00
#
_symmetry.space_group_name_H-M   'P 1'
#
loop_
_entity.id
_entity.type
_entity.pdbx_description
1 polymer ?
#
loop_
_entity_poly.entity_id
_entity_poly.type
_entity_poly.pdbx_seq_one_letter_code
_entity_poly.pdbx_strand_id
1 'polypeptide(L)'
;MNKKVIAVALALALAGGSYAQDDTAKKKVKAYMVSDAHLDTQWNWDIQTTINEYVWNTISQNLFLLKKYPEYVFNFEGGVKYAWMKEYYPEQYEEMKKFIEEGRWHIAGSSWEASDVLVPSVEASIRNIMLGQTYYRQEFGKEGTDIFLPDCFGFGWTLPTIAAHCGLIGFSSQKLDWRNHPFYGKSKHPFTIGLWKGIDGKQVMLAHGYDYGRKWNNEDLSKNKDLEKLAQRTPLNTVYRYYGTGDIGGSPTLGSVRSVEQGIKGDGPVEVISATSDQLFKDYLPFNNHPELPVFDGELLMDVHGTGCYTSQAAMKLYNRQNEQLGDAAERAAVAAEWLGTASYPQHTLTEAWKRFIFHQFHDDLTGTSIPRAYEFSWNDELISLKQFSQVLTSSVNAIAGQMDTRVKGTPVVLYNANAFPVSDLTEIILEQPKTPKGFTVYNAQGKKVASQMIGYENGRAHILVAASLPANSYAVYDVRTGGSEKTISPSAASAIENSVYKITLDKNGDIISLTDKRNNKELVKDGKAIRLALFTENKSYAWPAWEILKETIDREPVSITDGAKITLVENGALRKALCIEKKYGKSLFKQYIRLYEGSRADRIDFYNEIDWQSTNTLLKAEFPLNIENEKATYDLGIGSVERGNNVQTAYEVYAQQWADLTDKNNSYGVSILNDSKYGWDKPDNNTIRLTLLHTPETKGNYAYQDHQDFGFHTFTYSLTGHNGALDKPATAIKAEILNQPIKAFSSPKHAGTLGKEFAFVRSSNDQVVIKALKKAEVSDEYVVRVYETGGAAPQQAAITFAGEIEKAVLADGTEKEIGNADFNKNQLNVSIAPYSIQTFKVKLKKKADLQAPACAYLPLDYDRRCFSWNAFRKEGNFESGNSYAAELLPDSILKADGIPFRLGEKEIANGLTCKGNVLQLPTGHSYNRIYFLAASAGEDAVATFSTGNNSQEITVPSYTGFIGQWEHLGHTEGFLKDAEIAYVGTHRHASDKDEAYEFTYMFKFGMDIPKGATTVTLPDHADIVLFAATLVNEKYPAVTPASELFRTALKADNGEEATTKTNLLKQAKLIKCSGETNEKEVARYAVDGDVKTKWCDTSTAPNYIDFDFGKEQTIRGWKLVNAGNEGSVFITHTCFLQGRNSPDEEWKTIDELSDNKKNTVVRQFKPTSVRYVRLLVTQSTQNNSLKAARIYELEVY
;
A
#
# COMPACT_ATOMS: atom_id res chain seq x y z
N MET A 1 -43.72 9.36 -82.19
CA MET A 1 -45.06 9.18 -81.57
C MET A 1 -44.99 9.67 -80.14
N ASN A 2 -45.46 10.89 -79.89
CA ASN A 2 -46.65 11.24 -79.08
C ASN A 2 -46.47 10.90 -77.58
N LYS A 3 -46.12 11.85 -76.71
CA LYS A 3 -46.97 12.89 -76.08
C LYS A 3 -48.29 12.33 -75.49
N LYS A 4 -48.43 12.63 -74.19
CA LYS A 4 -49.68 12.94 -73.47
C LYS A 4 -50.54 11.75 -72.99
N VAL A 5 -51.29 11.78 -71.89
CA VAL A 5 -51.43 12.63 -70.68
C VAL A 5 -52.78 12.22 -70.06
N ILE A 6 -52.88 12.27 -68.72
CA ILE A 6 -54.11 12.53 -67.95
C ILE A 6 -55.28 11.57 -68.14
N ALA A 7 -55.54 10.73 -67.12
CA ALA A 7 -56.87 10.57 -66.48
C ALA A 7 -56.90 9.40 -65.47
N VAL A 8 -55.96 9.30 -64.53
CA VAL A 8 -56.14 8.46 -63.32
C VAL A 8 -55.56 9.18 -62.10
N ALA A 9 -55.91 10.47 -61.94
CA ALA A 9 -55.52 11.31 -60.81
C ALA A 9 -56.73 11.96 -60.10
N LEU A 10 -57.95 11.44 -60.32
CA LEU A 10 -59.18 11.95 -59.72
C LEU A 10 -60.12 10.79 -59.35
N ALA A 11 -59.78 10.02 -58.32
CA ALA A 11 -60.74 9.10 -57.67
C ALA A 11 -60.41 8.75 -56.20
N LEU A 12 -59.34 9.32 -55.61
CA LEU A 12 -58.98 9.13 -54.20
C LEU A 12 -58.80 10.45 -53.43
N ALA A 13 -59.20 11.58 -54.03
CA ALA A 13 -59.36 12.84 -53.31
C ALA A 13 -60.81 12.93 -52.81
N LEU A 14 -60.97 13.18 -51.50
CA LEU A 14 -62.23 13.38 -50.74
C LEU A 14 -62.72 12.18 -49.91
N ALA A 15 -61.82 11.57 -49.15
CA ALA A 15 -62.02 11.43 -47.70
C ALA A 15 -60.73 11.98 -47.07
N GLY A 16 -60.66 13.27 -46.73
CA GLY A 16 -61.40 13.83 -45.59
C GLY A 16 -60.56 13.59 -44.35
N GLY A 17 -59.57 14.47 -44.14
CA GLY A 17 -58.44 14.25 -43.27
C GLY A 17 -58.79 13.94 -41.82
N SER A 18 -58.23 12.84 -41.33
CA SER A 18 -57.74 12.78 -39.95
C SER A 18 -56.27 13.13 -40.03
N TYR A 19 -55.92 14.37 -39.66
CA TYR A 19 -54.59 14.64 -39.14
C TYR A 19 -54.38 13.65 -38.00
N ALA A 20 -53.55 12.64 -38.20
CA ALA A 20 -52.87 12.04 -37.08
C ALA A 20 -52.05 13.18 -36.49
N GLN A 21 -52.55 13.76 -35.40
CA GLN A 21 -51.75 14.57 -34.50
C GLN A 21 -50.51 13.74 -34.19
N ASP A 22 -49.37 14.20 -34.69
CA ASP A 22 -48.07 13.88 -34.13
C ASP A 22 -48.12 14.38 -32.69
N ASP A 23 -48.64 13.55 -31.79
CA ASP A 23 -48.63 13.77 -30.36
C ASP A 23 -47.21 13.47 -29.86
N THR A 24 -46.24 14.22 -30.40
CA THR A 24 -44.89 14.33 -29.85
C THR A 24 -45.02 15.24 -28.63
N ALA A 25 -45.59 14.70 -27.55
CA ALA A 25 -45.39 15.26 -26.22
C ALA A 25 -43.88 15.42 -26.04
N LYS A 26 -43.37 16.66 -26.13
CA LYS A 26 -41.94 16.95 -25.95
C LYS A 26 -41.51 16.28 -24.65
N LYS A 27 -40.58 15.32 -24.72
CA LYS A 27 -40.03 14.66 -23.52
C LYS A 27 -39.62 15.76 -22.55
N LYS A 28 -40.20 15.78 -21.35
CA LYS A 28 -39.89 16.78 -20.30
C LYS A 28 -38.40 16.69 -19.98
N VAL A 29 -37.73 17.83 -19.80
CA VAL A 29 -36.31 17.87 -19.40
C VAL A 29 -36.21 17.36 -17.98
N LYS A 30 -35.29 16.43 -17.71
CA LYS A 30 -35.02 15.92 -16.34
C LYS A 30 -33.62 16.28 -15.87
N ALA A 31 -33.50 16.73 -14.63
CA ALA A 31 -32.22 17.02 -13.98
C ALA A 31 -32.09 16.22 -12.67
N TYR A 32 -31.21 15.22 -12.68
CA TYR A 32 -30.78 14.50 -11.49
C TYR A 32 -29.70 15.32 -10.81
N MET A 33 -30.09 16.03 -9.74
CA MET A 33 -29.22 16.86 -8.95
C MET A 33 -28.60 16.00 -7.84
N VAL A 34 -27.35 15.63 -8.01
CA VAL A 34 -26.62 14.74 -7.10
C VAL A 34 -25.73 15.61 -6.23
N SER A 35 -26.05 15.68 -4.95
CA SER A 35 -25.25 16.48 -4.02
C SER A 35 -24.00 15.73 -3.60
N ASP A 36 -22.89 16.44 -3.47
CA ASP A 36 -21.60 15.88 -3.11
C ASP A 36 -20.85 16.83 -2.16
N ALA A 37 -20.00 16.26 -1.33
CA ALA A 37 -18.99 16.97 -0.56
C ALA A 37 -17.71 16.15 -0.65
N HIS A 38 -17.09 16.18 -1.83
CA HIS A 38 -15.90 15.41 -2.11
C HIS A 38 -14.84 15.69 -1.05
N LEU A 39 -14.37 14.61 -0.42
CA LEU A 39 -13.42 14.67 0.68
C LEU A 39 -12.21 13.85 0.29
N ASP A 40 -11.11 14.55 -0.01
CA ASP A 40 -9.82 13.92 -0.22
C ASP A 40 -9.28 13.49 1.14
N THR A 41 -9.00 12.20 1.23
CA THR A 41 -8.64 11.58 2.50
C THR A 41 -7.29 12.12 3.00
N GLN A 42 -6.40 12.43 2.06
CA GLN A 42 -5.24 13.29 2.25
C GLN A 42 -4.83 13.88 0.90
N TRP A 43 -4.31 15.11 0.92
CA TRP A 43 -3.84 15.80 -0.28
C TRP A 43 -2.88 16.94 0.08
N ASN A 44 -3.41 18.17 0.20
CA ASN A 44 -2.69 19.36 0.68
C ASN A 44 -2.71 19.49 2.21
N TRP A 45 -3.07 18.40 2.87
CA TRP A 45 -3.21 18.22 4.30
C TRP A 45 -2.94 16.75 4.63
N ASP A 46 -2.69 16.47 5.90
CA ASP A 46 -2.49 15.11 6.40
C ASP A 46 -3.79 14.50 6.92
N ILE A 47 -3.74 13.20 7.19
CA ILE A 47 -4.86 12.42 7.74
C ILE A 47 -5.37 12.95 9.09
N GLN A 48 -4.49 13.51 9.94
CA GLN A 48 -4.88 14.06 11.23
C GLN A 48 -5.80 15.28 11.03
N THR A 49 -5.47 16.14 10.07
CA THR A 49 -6.32 17.27 9.66
C THR A 49 -7.66 16.77 9.10
N THR A 50 -7.65 15.76 8.24
CA THR A 50 -8.87 15.15 7.70
C THR A 50 -9.81 14.68 8.81
N ILE A 51 -9.30 13.92 9.78
CA ILE A 51 -10.10 13.39 10.89
C ILE A 51 -10.62 14.52 11.78
N ASN A 52 -9.73 15.42 12.22
CA ASN A 52 -10.07 16.43 13.24
C ASN A 52 -10.97 17.54 12.70
N GLU A 53 -10.86 17.90 11.42
CA GLU A 53 -11.57 19.05 10.85
C GLU A 53 -12.59 18.63 9.80
N TYR A 54 -12.16 17.89 8.78
CA TYR A 54 -12.96 17.68 7.58
C TYR A 54 -14.05 16.62 7.76
N VAL A 55 -13.75 15.52 8.45
CA VAL A 55 -14.76 14.53 8.84
C VAL A 55 -15.80 15.18 9.76
N TRP A 56 -15.37 15.95 10.76
CA TRP A 56 -16.27 16.70 11.63
C TRP A 56 -17.17 17.66 10.86
N ASN A 57 -16.59 18.49 9.98
CA ASN A 57 -17.34 19.45 9.17
C ASN A 57 -18.35 18.75 8.26
N THR A 58 -17.97 17.61 7.67
CA THR A 58 -18.82 16.83 6.78
C THR A 58 -20.05 16.31 7.51
N ILE A 59 -19.86 15.63 8.64
CA ILE A 59 -20.99 15.06 9.39
C ILE A 59 -21.86 16.14 10.02
N SER A 60 -21.26 17.14 10.70
CA SER A 60 -21.99 18.15 11.47
C SER A 60 -22.84 19.08 10.59
N GLN A 61 -22.30 19.54 9.45
CA GLN A 61 -23.01 20.46 8.57
C GLN A 61 -24.14 19.75 7.81
N ASN A 62 -23.93 18.52 7.34
CA ASN A 62 -24.97 17.77 6.66
C ASN A 62 -26.11 17.35 7.60
N LEU A 63 -25.81 16.99 8.86
CA LEU A 63 -26.85 16.77 9.87
C LEU A 63 -27.72 18.00 10.07
N PHE A 64 -27.15 19.21 10.06
CA PHE A 64 -27.92 20.45 10.11
C PHE A 64 -28.83 20.62 8.89
N LEU A 65 -28.31 20.36 7.68
CA LEU A 65 -29.09 20.50 6.43
C LEU A 65 -30.23 19.48 6.35
N LEU A 66 -29.96 18.21 6.69
CA LEU A 66 -30.93 17.12 6.63
C LEU A 66 -32.11 17.33 7.58
N LYS A 67 -31.85 17.88 8.78
CA LYS A 67 -32.92 18.28 9.74
C LYS A 67 -33.78 19.43 9.23
N LYS A 68 -33.25 20.30 8.37
CA LYS A 68 -33.90 21.55 7.97
C LYS A 68 -34.63 21.47 6.63
N TYR A 69 -34.10 20.71 5.67
CA TYR A 69 -34.61 20.66 4.29
C TYR A 69 -35.06 19.24 3.98
N PRO A 70 -36.37 18.94 3.88
CA PRO A 70 -36.88 17.57 3.83
C PRO A 70 -36.62 16.82 2.50
N GLU A 71 -36.45 17.52 1.38
CA GLU A 71 -36.15 16.92 0.07
C GLU A 71 -34.64 16.78 -0.18
N TYR A 72 -33.81 17.27 0.74
CA TYR A 72 -32.35 17.18 0.61
C TYR A 72 -31.88 15.73 0.72
N VAL A 73 -31.12 15.29 -0.28
CA VAL A 73 -30.39 14.01 -0.33
C VAL A 73 -28.89 14.32 -0.42
N PHE A 74 -28.12 13.79 0.51
CA PHE A 74 -26.67 13.85 0.55
C PHE A 74 -26.06 12.54 0.05
N ASN A 75 -25.07 12.61 -0.85
CA ASN A 75 -24.32 11.44 -1.30
C ASN A 75 -22.89 11.56 -0.77
N PHE A 76 -22.38 10.47 -0.22
CA PHE A 76 -21.05 10.48 0.39
C PHE A 76 -20.36 9.14 0.26
N GLU A 77 -19.18 9.15 -0.38
CA GLU A 77 -18.34 7.97 -0.59
C GLU A 77 -17.31 7.71 0.53
N GLY A 78 -16.77 6.48 0.56
CA GLY A 78 -15.59 6.10 1.34
C GLY A 78 -15.91 5.47 2.71
N GLY A 79 -15.87 4.14 2.79
CA GLY A 79 -16.06 3.36 4.02
C GLY A 79 -15.13 3.75 5.16
N VAL A 80 -13.88 4.10 4.85
CA VAL A 80 -12.90 4.56 5.85
C VAL A 80 -13.34 5.86 6.54
N LYS A 81 -14.00 6.77 5.81
CA LYS A 81 -14.50 8.05 6.36
C LYS A 81 -15.65 7.78 7.33
N TYR A 82 -16.54 6.83 7.02
CA TYR A 82 -17.58 6.37 7.95
C TYR A 82 -16.98 5.70 9.18
N ALA A 83 -15.90 4.92 9.02
CA ALA A 83 -15.20 4.31 10.14
C ALA A 83 -14.61 5.37 11.09
N TRP A 84 -14.02 6.44 10.56
CA TRP A 84 -13.56 7.57 11.38
C TRP A 84 -14.69 8.36 12.03
N MET A 85 -15.82 8.54 11.34
CA MET A 85 -17.01 9.13 11.98
C MET A 85 -17.46 8.31 13.19
N LYS A 86 -17.46 6.97 13.07
CA LYS A 86 -17.77 6.06 14.18
C LYS A 86 -16.75 6.14 15.31
N GLU A 87 -15.46 6.17 14.97
CA GLU A 87 -14.35 6.14 15.92
C GLU A 87 -14.22 7.45 16.70
N TYR A 88 -14.20 8.59 16.01
CA TYR A 88 -13.91 9.91 16.61
C TYR A 88 -15.16 10.74 16.94
N TYR A 89 -16.30 10.47 16.29
CA TYR A 89 -17.55 11.25 16.46
C TYR A 89 -18.79 10.35 16.66
N PRO A 90 -18.78 9.41 17.64
CA PRO A 90 -19.79 8.36 17.76
C PRO A 90 -21.22 8.90 17.98
N GLU A 91 -21.40 10.04 18.65
CA GLU A 91 -22.72 10.65 18.85
C GLU A 91 -23.33 11.14 17.53
N GLN A 92 -22.54 11.82 16.71
CA GLN A 92 -22.96 12.31 15.39
C GLN A 92 -23.17 11.14 14.42
N TYR A 93 -22.33 10.10 14.52
CA TYR A 93 -22.46 8.87 13.74
C TYR A 93 -23.81 8.18 13.95
N GLU A 94 -24.25 8.04 15.21
CA GLU A 94 -25.56 7.44 15.53
C GLU A 94 -26.73 8.32 15.05
N GLU A 95 -26.56 9.63 14.98
CA GLU A 95 -27.57 10.50 14.37
C GLU A 95 -27.60 10.37 12.84
N MET A 96 -26.44 10.31 12.19
CA MET A 96 -26.30 10.12 10.75
C MET A 96 -26.94 8.81 10.29
N LYS A 97 -26.81 7.72 11.05
CA LYS A 97 -27.43 6.42 10.74
C LYS A 97 -28.94 6.49 10.51
N LYS A 98 -29.64 7.38 11.22
CA LYS A 98 -31.09 7.59 11.03
C LYS A 98 -31.39 8.12 9.63
N PHE A 99 -30.59 9.07 9.14
CA PHE A 99 -30.74 9.60 7.78
C PHE A 99 -30.32 8.62 6.69
N ILE A 100 -29.40 7.68 6.99
CA ILE A 100 -29.09 6.55 6.10
C ILE A 100 -30.29 5.60 6.01
N GLU A 101 -30.95 5.29 7.14
CA GLU A 101 -32.15 4.46 7.16
C GLU A 101 -33.30 5.09 6.33
N GLU A 102 -33.47 6.41 6.45
CA GLU A 102 -34.41 7.23 5.66
C GLU A 102 -34.03 7.33 4.17
N GLY A 103 -32.81 6.96 3.78
CA GLY A 103 -32.30 7.06 2.42
C GLY A 103 -31.92 8.47 1.97
N ARG A 104 -31.83 9.42 2.93
CA ARG A 104 -31.50 10.83 2.67
C ARG A 104 -30.01 11.14 2.84
N TRP A 105 -29.32 10.33 3.62
CA TRP A 105 -27.87 10.17 3.53
C TRP A 105 -27.59 8.89 2.74
N HIS A 106 -27.19 9.04 1.49
CA HIS A 106 -26.92 7.94 0.57
C HIS A 106 -25.44 7.55 0.59
N ILE A 107 -25.19 6.25 0.75
CA ILE A 107 -23.86 5.66 0.69
C ILE A 107 -23.49 5.51 -0.79
N ALA A 108 -22.64 6.40 -1.28
CA ALA A 108 -22.20 6.41 -2.67
C ALA A 108 -20.90 5.62 -2.86
N GLY A 109 -20.66 5.17 -4.09
CA GLY A 109 -19.36 4.66 -4.56
C GLY A 109 -18.99 3.24 -4.14
N SER A 110 -19.70 2.67 -3.17
CA SER A 110 -19.65 1.24 -2.81
C SER A 110 -18.30 0.71 -2.31
N SER A 111 -17.29 1.55 -2.13
CA SER A 111 -15.92 1.16 -1.80
C SER A 111 -15.49 1.54 -0.39
N TRP A 112 -14.43 0.91 0.10
CA TRP A 112 -13.74 1.28 1.34
C TRP A 112 -13.07 2.66 1.20
N GLU A 113 -12.49 2.96 0.04
CA GLU A 113 -11.94 4.26 -0.32
C GLU A 113 -12.21 4.61 -1.80
N ALA A 114 -12.26 5.90 -2.13
CA ALA A 114 -12.28 6.47 -3.48
C ALA A 114 -10.89 6.39 -4.13
N SER A 115 -10.44 5.16 -4.39
CA SER A 115 -9.11 4.83 -4.89
C SER A 115 -8.89 5.22 -6.34
N ASP A 116 -7.61 5.35 -6.72
CA ASP A 116 -7.19 5.25 -8.12
C ASP A 116 -7.64 3.90 -8.71
N VAL A 117 -7.89 3.87 -10.02
CA VAL A 117 -8.42 2.68 -10.73
C VAL A 117 -7.50 2.18 -11.85
N LEU A 118 -6.26 2.65 -11.90
CA LEU A 118 -5.28 2.31 -12.94
C LEU A 118 -4.07 1.57 -12.37
N VAL A 119 -3.51 2.05 -11.27
CA VAL A 119 -2.33 1.50 -10.59
C VAL A 119 -2.69 0.27 -9.74
N PRO A 120 -3.76 0.28 -8.90
CA PRO A 120 -4.14 -0.91 -8.15
C PRO A 120 -4.41 -2.12 -9.04
N SER A 121 -4.05 -3.30 -8.54
CA SER A 121 -4.42 -4.55 -9.19
C SER A 121 -5.93 -4.75 -9.19
N VAL A 122 -6.42 -5.54 -10.17
CA VAL A 122 -7.84 -5.92 -10.26
C VAL A 122 -8.36 -6.53 -8.94
N GLU A 123 -7.56 -7.37 -8.27
CA GLU A 123 -7.94 -7.95 -6.97
C GLU A 123 -8.01 -6.91 -5.86
N ALA A 124 -7.10 -5.94 -5.82
CA ALA A 124 -7.16 -4.85 -4.85
C ALA A 124 -8.40 -3.97 -5.06
N SER A 125 -8.75 -3.63 -6.31
CA SER A 125 -9.99 -2.91 -6.63
C SER A 125 -11.24 -3.68 -6.21
N ILE A 126 -11.27 -5.01 -6.41
CA ILE A 126 -12.38 -5.84 -5.93
C ILE A 126 -12.42 -5.86 -4.40
N ARG A 127 -11.27 -6.00 -3.73
CA ARG A 127 -11.22 -5.95 -2.26
C ARG A 127 -11.67 -4.61 -1.71
N ASN A 128 -11.32 -3.50 -2.36
CA ASN A 128 -11.80 -2.17 -1.98
C ASN A 128 -13.34 -2.11 -1.98
N ILE A 129 -13.99 -2.59 -3.04
CA ILE A 129 -15.46 -2.67 -3.12
C ILE A 129 -16.01 -3.65 -2.08
N MET A 130 -15.42 -4.85 -1.96
CA MET A 130 -15.88 -5.88 -1.03
C MET A 130 -15.80 -5.44 0.44
N LEU A 131 -14.70 -4.79 0.83
CA LEU A 131 -14.50 -4.28 2.20
C LEU A 131 -15.50 -3.16 2.51
N GLY A 132 -15.70 -2.22 1.58
CA GLY A 132 -16.71 -1.17 1.70
C GLY A 132 -18.11 -1.74 1.86
N GLN A 133 -18.56 -2.57 0.92
CA GLN A 133 -19.88 -3.20 0.96
C GLN A 133 -20.09 -4.06 2.21
N THR A 134 -19.07 -4.79 2.65
CA THR A 134 -19.14 -5.58 3.88
C THR A 134 -19.34 -4.69 5.10
N TYR A 135 -18.58 -3.59 5.20
CA TYR A 135 -18.76 -2.60 6.26
C TYR A 135 -20.17 -1.98 6.22
N TYR A 136 -20.66 -1.57 5.05
CA TYR A 136 -22.00 -0.98 4.92
C TYR A 136 -23.12 -1.92 5.31
N ARG A 137 -23.02 -3.21 4.94
CA ARG A 137 -23.99 -4.23 5.34
C ARG A 137 -23.98 -4.46 6.85
N GLN A 138 -22.82 -4.50 7.47
CA GLN A 138 -22.68 -4.73 8.92
C GLN A 138 -23.14 -3.54 9.76
N GLU A 139 -22.79 -2.32 9.37
CA GLU A 139 -23.06 -1.12 10.15
C GLU A 139 -24.44 -0.50 9.89
N PHE A 140 -24.91 -0.58 8.64
CA PHE A 140 -26.09 0.15 8.17
C PHE A 140 -27.20 -0.75 7.63
N GLY A 141 -26.92 -2.03 7.34
CA GLY A 141 -27.89 -2.90 6.65
C GLY A 141 -28.24 -2.44 5.24
N LYS A 142 -27.35 -1.66 4.61
CA LYS A 142 -27.49 -1.10 3.25
C LYS A 142 -26.26 -1.44 2.42
N GLU A 143 -26.39 -1.32 1.10
CA GLU A 143 -25.30 -1.47 0.13
C GLU A 143 -25.41 -0.38 -0.96
N GLY A 144 -24.27 0.05 -1.48
CA GLY A 144 -24.19 0.94 -2.64
C GLY A 144 -24.37 0.16 -3.94
N THR A 145 -24.66 0.86 -5.05
CA THR A 145 -24.80 0.19 -6.37
C THR A 145 -24.00 0.84 -7.48
N ASP A 146 -23.20 1.86 -7.18
CA ASP A 146 -22.41 2.63 -8.14
C ASP A 146 -20.92 2.70 -7.75
N ILE A 147 -20.11 3.08 -8.74
CA ILE A 147 -18.76 3.60 -8.54
C ILE A 147 -18.85 5.12 -8.67
N PHE A 148 -18.45 5.83 -7.63
CA PHE A 148 -18.55 7.28 -7.51
C PHE A 148 -17.15 7.87 -7.37
N LEU A 149 -16.59 8.37 -8.47
CA LEU A 149 -15.22 8.86 -8.54
C LEU A 149 -15.21 10.24 -9.22
N PRO A 150 -15.67 11.29 -8.52
CA PRO A 150 -15.69 12.63 -9.09
C PRO A 150 -14.30 13.05 -9.55
N ASP A 151 -13.22 12.80 -8.81
CA ASP A 151 -11.91 13.39 -9.13
C ASP A 151 -10.75 12.45 -9.56
N CYS A 152 -11.01 11.15 -9.77
CA CYS A 152 -9.96 10.19 -10.16
C CYS A 152 -9.35 10.41 -11.57
N PHE A 153 -8.05 10.16 -11.73
CA PHE A 153 -7.21 10.58 -12.88
C PHE A 153 -7.20 9.60 -14.07
N GLY A 154 -8.38 9.28 -14.58
CA GLY A 154 -8.58 8.41 -15.75
C GLY A 154 -9.14 7.04 -15.39
N PHE A 155 -9.68 6.34 -16.40
CA PHE A 155 -10.45 5.12 -16.17
C PHE A 155 -10.13 4.01 -17.18
N GLY A 156 -9.69 2.86 -16.67
CA GLY A 156 -9.24 1.71 -17.48
C GLY A 156 -10.40 0.87 -18.03
N TRP A 157 -10.15 0.15 -19.12
CA TRP A 157 -11.15 -0.70 -19.81
C TRP A 157 -11.65 -1.89 -18.97
N THR A 158 -10.96 -2.21 -17.88
CA THR A 158 -11.30 -3.28 -16.94
C THR A 158 -12.31 -2.84 -15.89
N LEU A 159 -12.50 -1.55 -15.66
CA LEU A 159 -13.36 -1.05 -14.59
C LEU A 159 -14.82 -1.49 -14.73
N PRO A 160 -15.47 -1.49 -15.92
CA PRO A 160 -16.82 -2.04 -16.05
C PRO A 160 -16.91 -3.54 -15.78
N THR A 161 -15.86 -4.30 -16.12
CA THR A 161 -15.78 -5.74 -15.82
C THR A 161 -15.73 -5.96 -14.31
N ILE A 162 -14.89 -5.19 -13.59
CA ILE A 162 -14.80 -5.22 -12.12
C ILE A 162 -16.14 -4.82 -11.48
N ALA A 163 -16.72 -3.71 -11.93
CA ALA A 163 -17.97 -3.16 -11.43
C ALA A 163 -19.12 -4.17 -11.57
N ALA A 164 -19.32 -4.70 -12.77
CA ALA A 164 -20.36 -5.69 -13.05
C ALA A 164 -20.13 -6.99 -12.27
N HIS A 165 -18.88 -7.43 -12.13
CA HIS A 165 -18.55 -8.59 -11.30
C HIS A 165 -18.90 -8.37 -9.82
N CYS A 166 -18.79 -7.14 -9.32
CA CYS A 166 -19.18 -6.77 -7.95
C CYS A 166 -20.67 -6.39 -7.81
N GLY A 167 -21.49 -6.61 -8.85
CA GLY A 167 -22.92 -6.28 -8.83
C GLY A 167 -23.24 -4.79 -8.91
N LEU A 168 -22.25 -3.94 -9.23
CA LEU A 168 -22.44 -2.51 -9.42
C LEU A 168 -23.02 -2.24 -10.81
N ILE A 169 -23.92 -1.26 -10.89
CA ILE A 169 -24.75 -1.00 -12.09
C ILE A 169 -24.38 0.31 -12.79
N GLY A 170 -23.65 1.20 -12.12
CA GLY A 170 -23.31 2.49 -12.69
C GLY A 170 -21.96 3.05 -12.22
N PHE A 171 -21.49 4.04 -12.96
CA PHE A 171 -20.25 4.76 -12.74
C PHE A 171 -20.48 6.25 -13.01
N SER A 172 -19.98 7.11 -12.13
CA SER A 172 -20.04 8.56 -12.35
C SER A 172 -18.72 9.27 -12.05
N SER A 173 -18.42 10.28 -12.87
CA SER A 173 -17.25 11.14 -12.71
C SER A 173 -17.46 12.49 -13.39
N GLN A 174 -16.65 13.48 -13.02
CA GLN A 174 -16.54 14.75 -13.74
C GLN A 174 -15.27 14.86 -14.60
N LYS A 175 -14.27 14.00 -14.33
CA LYS A 175 -12.87 14.35 -14.60
C LYS A 175 -12.57 14.46 -16.10
N LEU A 176 -13.38 13.78 -16.93
CA LEU A 176 -13.27 13.84 -18.39
C LEU A 176 -13.40 15.26 -18.98
N ASP A 177 -14.07 16.20 -18.30
CA ASP A 177 -14.17 17.58 -18.79
C ASP A 177 -12.86 18.37 -18.64
N TRP A 178 -11.91 17.88 -17.83
CA TRP A 178 -10.63 18.55 -17.61
C TRP A 178 -9.69 18.41 -18.80
N ARG A 179 -9.84 17.33 -19.59
CA ARG A 179 -8.99 17.02 -20.77
C ARG A 179 -8.65 18.24 -21.59
N ASN A 180 -7.40 18.36 -22.02
CA ASN A 180 -6.99 19.50 -22.83
C ASN A 180 -7.51 19.37 -24.28
N HIS A 181 -7.53 18.15 -24.80
CA HIS A 181 -7.86 17.88 -26.20
C HIS A 181 -9.14 17.03 -26.35
N PRO A 182 -9.83 17.12 -27.51
CA PRO A 182 -10.87 16.17 -27.86
C PRO A 182 -10.36 14.73 -27.82
N PHE A 183 -11.13 13.86 -27.17
CA PHE A 183 -10.84 12.44 -27.02
C PHE A 183 -11.68 11.59 -27.98
N TYR A 184 -12.94 11.96 -28.21
CA TYR A 184 -13.88 11.23 -29.06
C TYR A 184 -14.50 12.16 -30.11
N GLY A 185 -14.03 12.06 -31.35
CA GLY A 185 -14.40 12.97 -32.42
C GLY A 185 -14.01 14.42 -32.10
N LYS A 186 -15.01 15.29 -31.89
CA LYS A 186 -14.82 16.70 -31.50
C LYS A 186 -15.11 16.96 -30.02
N SER A 187 -15.34 15.91 -29.23
CA SER A 187 -15.74 16.00 -27.82
C SER A 187 -14.69 15.42 -26.88
N LYS A 188 -14.71 15.82 -25.60
CA LYS A 188 -13.85 15.28 -24.54
C LYS A 188 -14.33 13.92 -24.00
N HIS A 189 -15.54 13.51 -24.33
CA HIS A 189 -16.17 12.27 -23.84
C HIS A 189 -16.98 11.61 -24.97
N PRO A 190 -17.12 10.27 -24.99
CA PRO A 190 -17.91 9.57 -26.00
C PRO A 190 -19.41 9.92 -25.93
N PHE A 191 -19.90 10.15 -24.71
CA PHE A 191 -21.24 10.64 -24.37
C PHE A 191 -21.21 11.14 -22.92
N THR A 192 -22.28 11.80 -22.47
CA THR A 192 -22.42 12.20 -21.06
C THR A 192 -23.33 11.26 -20.26
N ILE A 193 -24.22 10.49 -20.92
CA ILE A 193 -25.00 9.42 -20.32
C ILE A 193 -25.09 8.27 -21.33
N GLY A 194 -24.74 7.05 -20.94
CA GLY A 194 -24.73 5.87 -21.82
C GLY A 194 -24.18 4.61 -21.14
N LEU A 195 -23.91 3.56 -21.91
CA LEU A 195 -23.36 2.29 -21.42
C LEU A 195 -21.87 2.20 -21.71
N TRP A 196 -21.07 1.96 -20.68
CA TRP A 196 -19.64 1.70 -20.80
C TRP A 196 -19.38 0.20 -20.71
N LYS A 197 -18.77 -0.35 -21.76
CA LYS A 197 -18.51 -1.77 -21.92
C LYS A 197 -17.07 -2.11 -21.52
N GLY A 198 -16.93 -3.12 -20.66
CA GLY A 198 -15.66 -3.67 -20.22
C GLY A 198 -15.09 -4.67 -21.20
N ILE A 199 -13.83 -5.05 -20.98
CA ILE A 199 -13.07 -5.95 -21.85
C ILE A 199 -13.70 -7.36 -21.97
N ASP A 200 -14.46 -7.80 -20.97
CA ASP A 200 -15.23 -9.05 -20.98
C ASP A 200 -16.62 -8.93 -21.65
N GLY A 201 -16.98 -7.71 -22.07
CA GLY A 201 -18.25 -7.38 -22.70
C GLY A 201 -19.40 -7.05 -21.75
N LYS A 202 -19.19 -7.07 -20.42
CA LYS A 202 -20.18 -6.57 -19.45
C LYS A 202 -20.26 -5.05 -19.51
N GLN A 203 -21.39 -4.52 -19.06
CA GLN A 203 -21.70 -3.09 -19.18
C GLN A 203 -22.22 -2.54 -17.87
N VAL A 204 -21.81 -1.31 -17.57
CA VAL A 204 -22.41 -0.45 -16.54
C VAL A 204 -22.85 0.87 -17.18
N MET A 205 -23.80 1.57 -16.58
CA MET A 205 -24.21 2.89 -17.06
C MET A 205 -23.22 3.95 -16.57
N LEU A 206 -22.70 4.77 -17.47
CA LEU A 206 -21.84 5.91 -17.14
C LEU A 206 -22.67 7.19 -17.17
N ALA A 207 -22.50 8.03 -16.14
CA ALA A 207 -23.01 9.40 -16.09
C ALA A 207 -21.90 10.41 -15.80
N HIS A 208 -21.80 11.43 -16.65
CA HIS A 208 -20.86 12.54 -16.47
C HIS A 208 -21.48 13.62 -15.59
N GLY A 209 -20.92 13.84 -14.40
CA GLY A 209 -21.47 14.73 -13.37
C GLY A 209 -21.16 16.21 -13.54
N TYR A 210 -20.26 16.56 -14.47
CA TYR A 210 -19.68 17.91 -14.57
C TYR A 210 -19.06 18.37 -13.24
N ASP A 211 -18.84 19.67 -13.07
CA ASP A 211 -18.23 20.24 -11.86
C ASP A 211 -18.99 19.91 -10.55
N TYR A 212 -18.33 19.16 -9.64
CA TYR A 212 -18.80 18.78 -8.31
C TYR A 212 -18.81 19.94 -7.31
N GLY A 213 -17.97 20.95 -7.52
CA GLY A 213 -17.94 22.19 -6.75
C GLY A 213 -19.04 23.20 -7.13
N ARG A 214 -20.00 22.82 -7.99
CA ARG A 214 -21.04 23.73 -8.46
C ARG A 214 -21.93 24.22 -7.31
N LYS A 215 -21.95 25.53 -7.11
CA LYS A 215 -22.80 26.22 -6.13
C LYS A 215 -23.96 26.95 -6.81
N TRP A 216 -25.11 26.99 -6.14
CA TRP A 216 -26.28 27.75 -6.57
C TRP A 216 -26.68 28.75 -5.48
N ASN A 217 -27.32 29.86 -5.86
CA ASN A 217 -27.62 30.94 -4.92
C ASN A 217 -29.13 31.23 -4.86
N ASN A 218 -29.89 30.35 -4.21
CA ASN A 218 -31.33 30.51 -3.94
C ASN A 218 -32.18 30.78 -5.19
N GLU A 219 -31.92 30.09 -6.29
CA GLU A 219 -32.66 30.20 -7.56
C GLU A 219 -33.60 29.00 -7.78
N ASP A 220 -34.66 29.20 -8.57
CA ASP A 220 -35.57 28.13 -8.98
C ASP A 220 -34.95 27.32 -10.13
N LEU A 221 -34.37 26.16 -9.80
CA LEU A 221 -33.69 25.30 -10.77
C LEU A 221 -34.62 24.72 -11.84
N SER A 222 -35.95 24.68 -11.61
CA SER A 222 -36.90 24.23 -12.63
C SER A 222 -36.90 25.12 -13.87
N LYS A 223 -36.43 26.37 -13.73
CA LYS A 223 -36.33 27.39 -14.78
C LYS A 223 -34.89 27.60 -15.28
N ASN A 224 -33.94 26.81 -14.80
CA ASN A 224 -32.53 26.99 -15.13
C ASN A 224 -32.24 26.59 -16.59
N LYS A 225 -31.76 27.55 -17.38
CA LYS A 225 -31.49 27.39 -18.81
C LYS A 225 -30.23 26.58 -19.11
N ASP A 226 -29.27 26.57 -18.19
CA ASP A 226 -28.06 25.75 -18.34
C ASP A 226 -28.39 24.26 -18.18
N LEU A 227 -29.23 23.90 -17.21
CA LEU A 227 -29.71 22.51 -17.04
C LEU A 227 -30.47 22.03 -18.29
N GLU A 228 -31.34 22.87 -18.87
CA GLU A 228 -32.02 22.57 -20.14
C GLU A 228 -31.03 22.33 -21.28
N LYS A 229 -30.00 23.19 -21.42
CA LYS A 229 -28.97 23.05 -22.45
C LYS A 229 -28.11 21.80 -22.26
N LEU A 230 -27.74 21.46 -21.02
CA LEU A 230 -26.95 20.27 -20.73
C LEU A 230 -27.75 18.99 -21.01
N ALA A 231 -29.04 18.96 -20.65
CA ALA A 231 -29.90 17.81 -20.88
C ALA A 231 -30.08 17.47 -22.38
N GLN A 232 -30.03 18.48 -23.25
CA GLN A 232 -30.09 18.32 -24.70
C GLN A 232 -28.83 17.70 -25.32
N ARG A 233 -27.75 17.50 -24.54
CA ARG A 233 -26.52 16.83 -25.01
C ARG A 233 -26.68 15.30 -25.12
N THR A 234 -27.80 14.76 -24.64
CA THR A 234 -28.15 13.35 -24.71
C THR A 234 -29.48 13.16 -25.43
N PRO A 235 -29.72 12.01 -26.09
CA PRO A 235 -31.03 11.69 -26.66
C PRO A 235 -32.12 11.49 -25.60
N LEU A 236 -31.75 11.45 -24.30
CA LEU A 236 -32.64 11.22 -23.17
C LEU A 236 -33.35 12.50 -22.71
N ASN A 237 -32.91 13.68 -23.18
CA ASN A 237 -33.31 14.97 -22.64
C ASN A 237 -33.14 15.03 -21.10
N THR A 238 -32.04 14.47 -20.61
CA THR A 238 -31.72 14.28 -19.20
C THR A 238 -30.30 14.74 -18.91
N VAL A 239 -30.10 15.38 -17.76
CA VAL A 239 -28.80 15.77 -17.22
C VAL A 239 -28.58 15.13 -15.83
N TYR A 240 -27.40 14.57 -15.63
CA TYR A 240 -26.88 14.18 -14.32
C TYR A 240 -25.90 15.27 -13.89
N ARG A 241 -26.15 15.92 -12.75
CA ARG A 241 -25.41 17.13 -12.37
C ARG A 241 -25.01 17.10 -10.90
N TYR A 242 -23.71 17.10 -10.66
CA TYR A 242 -23.18 17.32 -9.34
C TYR A 242 -23.42 18.76 -8.85
N TYR A 243 -23.59 18.90 -7.54
CA TYR A 243 -23.54 20.19 -6.86
C TYR A 243 -23.03 20.00 -5.43
N GLY A 244 -22.24 20.93 -4.93
CA GLY A 244 -21.54 20.62 -3.70
C GLY A 244 -20.45 21.60 -3.28
N THR A 245 -19.58 21.05 -2.44
CA THR A 245 -18.28 21.60 -2.08
C THR A 245 -17.21 20.57 -2.41
N GLY A 246 -15.98 21.03 -2.60
CA GLY A 246 -14.89 20.19 -3.09
C GLY A 246 -13.72 20.05 -2.13
N ASP A 247 -12.98 18.97 -2.34
CA ASP A 247 -11.67 18.58 -1.84
C ASP A 247 -11.58 18.38 -0.33
N ILE A 248 -12.09 19.30 0.50
CA ILE A 248 -12.01 19.23 1.97
C ILE A 248 -13.28 18.70 2.65
N GLY A 249 -14.20 18.09 1.89
CA GLY A 249 -15.51 17.68 2.40
C GLY A 249 -16.36 18.86 2.87
N GLY A 250 -17.20 18.64 3.88
CA GLY A 250 -18.17 19.62 4.39
C GLY A 250 -19.57 19.35 3.83
N SER A 251 -20.25 20.38 3.33
CA SER A 251 -21.60 20.25 2.79
C SER A 251 -21.87 21.20 1.62
N PRO A 252 -22.86 20.92 0.77
CA PRO A 252 -23.39 21.91 -0.16
C PRO A 252 -23.87 23.17 0.58
N THR A 253 -23.71 24.34 -0.04
CA THR A 253 -24.13 25.59 0.60
C THR A 253 -25.64 25.63 0.85
N LEU A 254 -26.07 26.41 1.86
CA LEU A 254 -27.49 26.67 2.12
C LEU A 254 -28.23 27.19 0.87
N GLY A 255 -27.56 28.03 0.07
CA GLY A 255 -28.10 28.52 -1.18
C GLY A 255 -28.36 27.41 -2.19
N SER A 256 -27.44 26.45 -2.30
CA SER A 256 -27.55 25.30 -3.19
C SER A 256 -28.71 24.39 -2.81
N VAL A 257 -28.79 23.98 -1.54
CA VAL A 257 -29.88 23.10 -1.06
C VAL A 257 -31.24 23.78 -1.23
N ARG A 258 -31.34 25.08 -0.93
CA ARG A 258 -32.56 25.86 -1.17
C ARG A 258 -32.93 25.98 -2.63
N SER A 259 -31.96 26.04 -3.54
CA SER A 259 -32.24 26.07 -4.98
C SER A 259 -32.83 24.75 -5.47
N VAL A 260 -32.30 23.62 -4.98
CA VAL A 260 -32.83 22.28 -5.32
C VAL A 260 -34.25 22.11 -4.76
N GLU A 261 -34.48 22.44 -3.49
CA GLU A 261 -35.82 22.44 -2.86
C GLU A 261 -36.84 23.29 -3.64
N GLN A 262 -36.43 24.48 -4.06
CA GLN A 262 -37.29 25.36 -4.89
C GLN A 262 -37.55 24.76 -6.26
N GLY A 263 -36.52 24.18 -6.90
CA GLY A 263 -36.64 23.54 -8.21
C GLY A 263 -37.58 22.34 -8.20
N ILE A 264 -37.55 21.50 -7.16
CA ILE A 264 -38.47 20.36 -7.00
C ILE A 264 -39.92 20.83 -6.94
N LYS A 265 -40.17 21.95 -6.25
CA LYS A 265 -41.50 22.56 -6.08
C LYS A 265 -41.85 23.52 -7.23
N GLY A 266 -40.94 23.72 -8.17
CA GLY A 266 -41.06 24.68 -9.26
C GLY A 266 -41.94 24.19 -10.40
N ASP A 267 -42.42 25.13 -11.21
CA ASP A 267 -43.32 24.90 -12.35
C ASP A 267 -42.62 25.09 -13.71
N GLY A 268 -41.29 25.21 -13.72
CA GLY A 268 -40.50 25.40 -14.92
C GLY A 268 -40.38 24.16 -15.82
N PRO A 269 -39.73 24.31 -16.99
CA PRO A 269 -39.61 23.24 -17.98
C PRO A 269 -38.69 22.07 -17.56
N VAL A 270 -37.86 22.26 -16.52
CA VAL A 270 -36.95 21.24 -15.98
C VAL A 270 -37.59 20.57 -14.77
N GLU A 271 -37.77 19.26 -14.84
CA GLU A 271 -38.08 18.42 -13.69
C GLU A 271 -36.82 18.21 -12.86
N VAL A 272 -36.76 18.82 -11.68
CA VAL A 272 -35.62 18.73 -10.77
C VAL A 272 -35.83 17.58 -9.80
N ILE A 273 -34.84 16.72 -9.67
CA ILE A 273 -34.82 15.57 -8.76
C ILE A 273 -33.61 15.73 -7.84
N SER A 274 -33.83 15.81 -6.52
CA SER A 274 -32.75 15.62 -5.54
C SER A 274 -32.48 14.12 -5.48
N ALA A 275 -31.37 13.71 -6.09
CA ALA A 275 -31.14 12.31 -6.46
C ALA A 275 -30.07 11.66 -5.57
N THR A 276 -30.27 10.37 -5.28
CA THR A 276 -29.14 9.51 -4.91
C THR A 276 -28.21 9.37 -6.11
N SER A 277 -26.92 9.14 -5.86
CA SER A 277 -25.90 9.05 -6.91
C SER A 277 -26.22 7.95 -7.94
N ASP A 278 -26.93 6.91 -7.51
CA ASP A 278 -27.31 5.75 -8.30
C ASP A 278 -28.76 5.77 -8.86
N GLN A 279 -29.57 6.80 -8.56
CA GLN A 279 -30.99 6.83 -8.95
C GLN A 279 -31.18 6.77 -10.47
N LEU A 280 -30.36 7.53 -11.21
CA LEU A 280 -30.40 7.52 -12.68
C LEU A 280 -30.17 6.11 -13.23
N PHE A 281 -29.23 5.36 -12.67
CA PHE A 281 -28.92 4.02 -13.16
C PHE A 281 -30.07 3.06 -12.90
N LYS A 282 -30.67 3.14 -11.70
CA LYS A 282 -31.86 2.35 -11.32
C LYS A 282 -33.06 2.63 -12.22
N ASP A 283 -33.28 3.88 -12.60
CA ASP A 283 -34.40 4.29 -13.45
C ASP A 283 -34.33 3.70 -14.88
N TYR A 284 -33.14 3.29 -15.32
CA TYR A 284 -32.90 2.71 -16.65
C TYR A 284 -32.62 1.20 -16.61
N LEU A 285 -32.71 0.54 -15.46
CA LEU A 285 -32.55 -0.91 -15.36
C LEU A 285 -33.86 -1.66 -15.71
N PRO A 286 -33.79 -2.79 -16.45
CA PRO A 286 -32.61 -3.33 -17.13
C PRO A 286 -32.26 -2.55 -18.41
N PHE A 287 -30.98 -2.26 -18.62
CA PHE A 287 -30.50 -1.39 -19.70
C PHE A 287 -30.91 -1.82 -21.12
N ASN A 288 -31.16 -3.12 -21.34
CA ASN A 288 -31.63 -3.65 -22.63
C ASN A 288 -33.00 -3.10 -23.06
N ASN A 289 -33.77 -2.53 -22.14
CA ASN A 289 -35.04 -1.87 -22.45
C ASN A 289 -34.86 -0.44 -23.03
N HIS A 290 -33.61 0.06 -23.07
CA HIS A 290 -33.28 1.42 -23.47
C HIS A 290 -32.28 1.43 -24.64
N PRO A 291 -32.70 1.04 -25.85
CA PRO A 291 -31.84 1.01 -27.04
C PRO A 291 -31.34 2.41 -27.45
N GLU A 292 -31.90 3.47 -26.90
CA GLU A 292 -31.44 4.85 -27.08
C GLU A 292 -30.14 5.19 -26.34
N LEU A 293 -29.69 4.36 -25.38
CA LEU A 293 -28.44 4.58 -24.65
C LEU A 293 -27.23 4.31 -25.57
N PRO A 294 -26.34 5.29 -25.79
CA PRO A 294 -25.13 5.06 -26.58
C PRO A 294 -24.18 4.11 -25.84
N VAL A 295 -23.39 3.31 -26.58
CA VAL A 295 -22.42 2.37 -26.02
C VAL A 295 -21.00 2.80 -26.37
N PHE A 296 -20.08 2.75 -25.41
CA PHE A 296 -18.64 2.95 -25.62
C PHE A 296 -17.86 1.72 -25.15
N ASP A 297 -16.93 1.26 -25.98
CA ASP A 297 -16.11 0.07 -25.76
C ASP A 297 -14.64 0.49 -25.84
N GLY A 298 -13.99 0.65 -24.68
CA GLY A 298 -12.60 1.07 -24.59
C GLY A 298 -12.26 1.84 -23.31
N GLU A 299 -11.01 2.31 -23.25
CA GLU A 299 -10.45 3.08 -22.13
C GLU A 299 -10.87 4.55 -22.17
N LEU A 300 -10.86 5.22 -21.02
CA LEU A 300 -11.11 6.66 -20.88
C LEU A 300 -9.85 7.36 -20.33
N LEU A 301 -8.74 7.30 -21.08
CA LEU A 301 -7.38 7.75 -20.70
C LEU A 301 -7.17 9.26 -20.66
N MET A 302 -6.69 9.87 -19.58
CA MET A 302 -6.54 11.32 -19.45
C MET A 302 -5.26 11.88 -20.13
N ASP A 303 -5.37 13.07 -20.76
CA ASP A 303 -4.24 13.82 -21.37
C ASP A 303 -3.75 15.01 -20.52
N VAL A 304 -4.35 15.16 -19.34
CA VAL A 304 -4.10 16.14 -18.28
C VAL A 304 -4.37 15.40 -16.97
N HIS A 305 -3.47 15.51 -16.00
CA HIS A 305 -3.47 14.70 -14.77
C HIS A 305 -3.51 13.17 -15.05
N GLY A 306 -2.50 12.45 -14.58
CA GLY A 306 -2.43 11.00 -14.74
C GLY A 306 -1.11 10.53 -15.33
N THR A 307 -0.59 11.24 -16.34
CA THR A 307 0.67 10.86 -17.00
C THR A 307 1.86 10.83 -16.04
N GLY A 308 1.94 11.79 -15.10
CA GLY A 308 2.92 11.76 -14.01
C GLY A 308 2.53 10.80 -12.88
N CYS A 309 1.22 10.62 -12.65
CA CYS A 309 0.67 9.79 -11.58
C CYS A 309 1.06 8.31 -11.66
N TYR A 310 1.34 7.79 -12.86
CA TYR A 310 1.82 6.42 -13.04
C TYR A 310 3.24 6.19 -12.49
N THR A 311 4.00 7.26 -12.23
CA THR A 311 5.41 7.19 -11.83
C THR A 311 5.71 7.86 -10.49
N SER A 312 5.15 9.05 -10.22
CA SER A 312 5.41 9.84 -9.00
C SER A 312 5.27 9.01 -7.72
N GLN A 313 6.10 9.20 -6.71
CA GLN A 313 6.13 8.35 -5.50
C GLN A 313 6.39 6.88 -5.84
N ALA A 314 7.53 6.64 -6.47
CA ALA A 314 7.94 5.30 -6.89
C ALA A 314 8.08 4.32 -5.70
N ALA A 315 8.45 4.82 -4.52
CA ALA A 315 8.53 4.02 -3.29
C ALA A 315 7.14 3.53 -2.83
N MET A 316 6.12 4.40 -2.85
CA MET A 316 4.73 4.00 -2.55
C MET A 316 4.25 2.88 -3.48
N LYS A 317 4.51 3.02 -4.79
CA LYS A 317 4.12 2.02 -5.80
C LYS A 317 4.80 0.67 -5.60
N LEU A 318 6.04 0.67 -5.12
CA LEU A 318 6.76 -0.54 -4.74
C LEU A 318 6.10 -1.22 -3.53
N TYR A 319 5.78 -0.47 -2.46
CA TYR A 319 5.14 -1.06 -1.29
C TYR A 319 3.73 -1.55 -1.58
N ASN A 320 2.92 -0.77 -2.32
CA ASN A 320 1.58 -1.17 -2.74
C ASN A 320 1.61 -2.52 -3.48
N ARG A 321 2.46 -2.66 -4.51
CA ARG A 321 2.55 -3.94 -5.25
C ARG A 321 2.95 -5.09 -4.32
N GLN A 322 3.90 -4.86 -3.41
CA GLN A 322 4.33 -5.90 -2.49
C GLN A 322 3.25 -6.27 -1.47
N ASN A 323 2.45 -5.32 -1.00
CA ASN A 323 1.31 -5.59 -0.12
C ASN A 323 0.26 -6.43 -0.83
N GLU A 324 -0.06 -6.14 -2.10
CA GLU A 324 -0.97 -6.96 -2.91
C GLU A 324 -0.51 -8.42 -3.01
N GLN A 325 0.78 -8.64 -3.31
CA GLN A 325 1.35 -9.98 -3.49
C GLN A 325 1.53 -10.72 -2.14
N LEU A 326 2.03 -10.03 -1.12
CA LEU A 326 2.29 -10.63 0.19
C LEU A 326 0.99 -10.96 0.92
N GLY A 327 -0.04 -10.13 0.78
CA GLY A 327 -1.39 -10.39 1.30
C GLY A 327 -2.00 -11.66 0.69
N ASP A 328 -1.97 -11.82 -0.63
CA ASP A 328 -2.44 -13.04 -1.31
C ASP A 328 -1.68 -14.30 -0.85
N ALA A 329 -0.35 -14.22 -0.76
CA ALA A 329 0.47 -15.32 -0.27
C ALA A 329 0.15 -15.70 1.18
N ALA A 330 -0.06 -14.70 2.05
CA ALA A 330 -0.42 -14.91 3.45
C ALA A 330 -1.81 -15.57 3.60
N GLU A 331 -2.81 -15.09 2.86
CA GLU A 331 -4.16 -15.66 2.87
C GLU A 331 -4.18 -17.12 2.40
N ARG A 332 -3.47 -17.41 1.30
CA ARG A 332 -3.35 -18.78 0.77
C ARG A 332 -2.72 -19.74 1.77
N ALA A 333 -1.64 -19.31 2.43
CA ALA A 333 -1.00 -20.11 3.46
C ALA A 333 -1.92 -20.30 4.67
N ALA A 334 -2.63 -19.27 5.10
CA ALA A 334 -3.56 -19.32 6.22
C ALA A 334 -4.76 -20.23 5.95
N VAL A 335 -5.33 -20.22 4.74
CA VAL A 335 -6.39 -21.16 4.34
C VAL A 335 -5.91 -22.60 4.42
N ALA A 336 -4.71 -22.88 3.90
CA ALA A 336 -4.14 -24.23 3.93
C ALA A 336 -3.86 -24.70 5.38
N ALA A 337 -3.33 -23.83 6.23
CA ALA A 337 -3.10 -24.12 7.65
C ALA A 337 -4.41 -24.37 8.42
N GLU A 338 -5.45 -23.56 8.17
CA GLU A 338 -6.76 -23.74 8.78
C GLU A 338 -7.41 -25.05 8.37
N TRP A 339 -7.43 -25.36 7.07
CA TRP A 339 -8.04 -26.59 6.58
C TRP A 339 -7.33 -27.85 7.13
N LEU A 340 -6.00 -27.79 7.31
CA LEU A 340 -5.23 -28.85 7.96
C LEU A 340 -5.50 -28.99 9.47
N GLY A 341 -6.21 -28.03 10.08
CA GLY A 341 -6.50 -28.00 11.52
C GLY A 341 -5.29 -27.61 12.38
N THR A 342 -4.29 -26.95 11.80
CA THR A 342 -3.01 -26.63 12.48
C THR A 342 -2.94 -25.21 13.03
N ALA A 343 -3.69 -24.27 12.45
CA ALA A 343 -3.82 -22.89 12.95
C ALA A 343 -5.18 -22.30 12.57
N SER A 344 -5.70 -21.33 13.33
CA SER A 344 -6.90 -20.58 12.91
C SER A 344 -6.56 -19.61 11.78
N TYR A 345 -7.50 -19.33 10.90
CA TYR A 345 -7.38 -18.21 9.96
C TYR A 345 -7.39 -16.86 10.71
N PRO A 346 -6.35 -16.02 10.62
CA PRO A 346 -6.24 -14.77 11.37
C PRO A 346 -7.04 -13.65 10.69
N GLN A 347 -8.38 -13.82 10.63
CA GLN A 347 -9.30 -12.94 9.90
C GLN A 347 -9.08 -11.46 10.21
N HIS A 348 -9.10 -11.09 11.49
CA HIS A 348 -8.99 -9.68 11.90
C HIS A 348 -7.69 -9.03 11.42
N THR A 349 -6.54 -9.66 11.66
CA THR A 349 -5.23 -9.15 11.23
C THR A 349 -5.17 -8.98 9.71
N LEU A 350 -5.67 -9.95 8.95
CA LEU A 350 -5.70 -9.89 7.49
C LEU A 350 -6.63 -8.78 6.98
N THR A 351 -7.87 -8.72 7.48
CA THR A 351 -8.85 -7.68 7.09
C THR A 351 -8.33 -6.28 7.40
N GLU A 352 -7.75 -6.06 8.59
CA GLU A 352 -7.23 -4.74 8.97
C GLU A 352 -5.97 -4.36 8.20
N ALA A 353 -5.08 -5.32 7.90
CA ALA A 353 -3.93 -5.07 7.03
C ALA A 353 -4.37 -4.68 5.62
N TRP A 354 -5.34 -5.37 5.03
CA TRP A 354 -5.90 -4.99 3.72
C TRP A 354 -6.55 -3.61 3.74
N LYS A 355 -7.42 -3.32 4.72
CA LYS A 355 -8.06 -1.99 4.84
C LYS A 355 -7.04 -0.87 4.94
N ARG A 356 -5.97 -1.07 5.74
CA ARG A 356 -4.96 -0.07 6.02
C ARG A 356 -4.24 0.39 4.77
N PHE A 357 -3.69 -0.53 3.96
CA PHE A 357 -2.98 -0.11 2.75
C PHE A 357 -3.93 0.19 1.57
N ILE A 358 -5.12 -0.43 1.49
CA ILE A 358 -6.11 -0.07 0.44
C ILE A 358 -6.57 1.38 0.59
N PHE A 359 -6.68 1.89 1.82
CA PHE A 359 -6.93 3.31 2.04
C PHE A 359 -5.87 4.17 1.32
N HIS A 360 -4.60 3.80 1.36
CA HIS A 360 -3.52 4.51 0.66
C HIS A 360 -3.53 4.33 -0.87
N GLN A 361 -4.42 3.49 -1.42
CA GLN A 361 -4.73 3.49 -2.85
C GLN A 361 -5.60 4.67 -3.27
N PHE A 362 -5.94 5.59 -2.35
CA PHE A 362 -6.62 6.85 -2.63
C PHE A 362 -6.00 7.61 -3.81
N HIS A 363 -6.85 8.26 -4.60
CA HIS A 363 -6.45 8.79 -5.90
C HIS A 363 -5.48 9.99 -5.85
N ASP A 364 -5.23 10.62 -4.70
CA ASP A 364 -4.13 11.61 -4.52
C ASP A 364 -2.92 11.10 -3.71
N ASP A 365 -3.01 9.88 -3.16
CA ASP A 365 -1.94 9.28 -2.37
C ASP A 365 -1.08 8.37 -3.23
N LEU A 366 -1.65 7.26 -3.72
CA LEU A 366 -0.91 6.30 -4.55
C LEU A 366 -0.42 6.91 -5.86
N THR A 367 -1.12 7.91 -6.39
CA THR A 367 -0.74 8.66 -7.60
C THR A 367 0.42 9.61 -7.34
N GLY A 368 0.77 9.85 -6.08
CA GLY A 368 1.92 10.62 -5.69
C GLY A 368 1.68 12.12 -5.82
N THR A 369 0.54 12.63 -5.36
CA THR A 369 0.15 14.03 -5.56
C THR A 369 -0.17 14.81 -4.27
N SER A 370 0.01 14.18 -3.11
CA SER A 370 -0.10 14.78 -1.77
C SER A 370 1.18 15.52 -1.30
N ILE A 371 1.08 16.24 -0.18
CA ILE A 371 2.23 16.88 0.52
C ILE A 371 3.16 15.82 1.16
N PRO A 372 4.45 16.14 1.42
CA PRO A 372 5.40 15.18 1.99
C PRO A 372 4.92 14.53 3.30
N ARG A 373 4.33 15.34 4.20
CA ARG A 373 3.78 14.89 5.49
C ARG A 373 2.72 13.80 5.37
N ALA A 374 1.93 13.79 4.30
CA ALA A 374 0.93 12.75 4.05
C ALA A 374 1.59 11.39 3.87
N TYR A 375 2.71 11.33 3.12
CA TYR A 375 3.42 10.08 2.87
C TYR A 375 4.15 9.52 4.09
N GLU A 376 4.47 10.32 5.10
CA GLU A 376 4.99 9.79 6.36
C GLU A 376 4.00 8.76 6.96
N PHE A 377 2.70 9.06 6.91
CA PHE A 377 1.66 8.12 7.33
C PHE A 377 1.52 6.96 6.33
N SER A 378 1.49 7.26 5.02
CA SER A 378 1.36 6.24 3.99
C SER A 378 2.46 5.19 4.03
N TRP A 379 3.73 5.60 4.10
CA TRP A 379 4.86 4.66 4.19
C TRP A 379 4.80 3.81 5.46
N ASN A 380 4.40 4.40 6.60
CA ASN A 380 4.26 3.66 7.84
C ASN A 380 3.18 2.57 7.73
N ASP A 381 2.00 2.92 7.23
CA ASP A 381 0.86 2.02 7.09
C ASP A 381 1.10 0.90 6.05
N GLU A 382 1.78 1.23 4.95
CA GLU A 382 2.27 0.26 3.96
C GLU A 382 3.25 -0.74 4.62
N LEU A 383 4.22 -0.26 5.40
CA LEU A 383 5.24 -1.10 6.06
C LEU A 383 4.67 -1.92 7.23
N ILE A 384 3.71 -1.39 7.99
CA ILE A 384 2.96 -2.15 9.01
C ILE A 384 2.22 -3.31 8.35
N SER A 385 1.54 -3.06 7.23
CA SER A 385 0.78 -4.08 6.51
C SER A 385 1.70 -5.17 5.95
N LEU A 386 2.85 -4.79 5.38
CA LEU A 386 3.88 -5.75 4.94
C LEU A 386 4.39 -6.62 6.10
N LYS A 387 4.67 -6.02 7.27
CA LYS A 387 5.06 -6.77 8.47
C LYS A 387 3.97 -7.75 8.90
N GLN A 388 2.72 -7.30 9.03
CA GLN A 388 1.62 -8.17 9.47
C GLN A 388 1.36 -9.32 8.49
N PHE A 389 1.35 -9.07 7.18
CA PHE A 389 1.23 -10.15 6.20
C PHE A 389 2.44 -11.10 6.24
N SER A 390 3.65 -10.60 6.46
CA SER A 390 4.84 -11.45 6.61
C SER A 390 4.77 -12.35 7.86
N GLN A 391 4.22 -11.85 8.97
CA GLN A 391 4.01 -12.62 10.21
C GLN A 391 2.94 -13.69 10.02
N VAL A 392 1.81 -13.37 9.37
CA VAL A 392 0.76 -14.33 9.04
C VAL A 392 1.28 -15.41 8.09
N LEU A 393 2.04 -15.04 7.05
CA LEU A 393 2.66 -15.99 6.14
C LEU A 393 3.61 -16.94 6.89
N THR A 394 4.50 -16.38 7.72
CA THR A 394 5.51 -17.15 8.47
C THR A 394 4.84 -18.11 9.46
N SER A 395 3.84 -17.64 10.23
CA SER A 395 3.11 -18.48 11.17
C SER A 395 2.26 -19.56 10.49
N SER A 396 1.68 -19.27 9.32
CA SER A 396 0.94 -20.25 8.53
C SER A 396 1.87 -21.33 7.94
N VAL A 397 3.02 -20.92 7.39
CA VAL A 397 4.04 -21.86 6.91
C VAL A 397 4.59 -22.69 8.07
N ASN A 398 4.81 -22.10 9.24
CA ASN A 398 5.20 -22.81 10.46
C ASN A 398 4.22 -23.94 10.81
N ALA A 399 2.92 -23.61 10.80
CA ALA A 399 1.86 -24.56 11.12
C ALA A 399 1.79 -25.73 10.12
N ILE A 400 2.02 -25.46 8.83
CA ILE A 400 2.05 -26.48 7.77
C ILE A 400 3.33 -27.32 7.86
N ALA A 401 4.49 -26.67 8.01
CA ALA A 401 5.79 -27.31 8.15
C ALA A 401 5.81 -28.27 9.34
N GLY A 402 5.16 -27.93 10.46
CA GLY A 402 5.00 -28.81 11.62
C GLY A 402 4.27 -30.13 11.34
N GLN A 403 3.56 -30.25 10.22
CA GLN A 403 2.94 -31.49 9.74
C GLN A 403 3.75 -32.18 8.62
N MET A 404 4.80 -31.55 8.09
CA MET A 404 5.66 -32.13 7.05
C MET A 404 6.79 -32.96 7.66
N ASP A 405 7.30 -33.94 6.91
CA ASP A 405 8.50 -34.69 7.28
C ASP A 405 9.76 -33.93 6.86
N THR A 406 10.30 -33.13 7.78
CA THR A 406 11.48 -32.30 7.55
C THR A 406 12.79 -33.04 7.82
N ARG A 407 12.77 -34.36 8.04
CA ARG A 407 13.99 -35.15 8.24
C ARG A 407 14.79 -35.24 6.93
N VAL A 408 15.95 -34.60 6.95
CA VAL A 408 16.94 -34.59 5.86
C VAL A 408 18.35 -34.78 6.43
N LYS A 409 19.34 -34.99 5.55
CA LYS A 409 20.72 -35.17 6.02
C LYS A 409 21.36 -33.84 6.45
N GLY A 410 21.18 -32.76 5.66
CA GLY A 410 21.65 -31.39 5.93
C GLY A 410 20.63 -30.55 6.68
N THR A 411 20.47 -29.27 6.30
CA THR A 411 19.47 -28.34 6.84
C THR A 411 18.19 -28.45 6.01
N PRO A 412 17.02 -28.73 6.60
CA PRO A 412 15.77 -28.73 5.86
C PRO A 412 15.30 -27.29 5.62
N VAL A 413 14.99 -27.00 4.37
CA VAL A 413 14.39 -25.73 3.95
C VAL A 413 13.04 -26.03 3.29
N VAL A 414 11.97 -25.46 3.82
CA VAL A 414 10.64 -25.53 3.24
C VAL A 414 10.53 -24.41 2.21
N LEU A 415 10.35 -24.79 0.95
CA LEU A 415 10.03 -23.85 -0.12
C LEU A 415 8.51 -23.73 -0.25
N TYR A 416 8.02 -22.52 -0.48
CA TYR A 416 6.61 -22.21 -0.65
C TYR A 416 6.36 -21.53 -2.00
N ASN A 417 5.51 -22.13 -2.82
CA ASN A 417 4.98 -21.53 -4.04
C ASN A 417 3.56 -21.00 -3.77
N ALA A 418 3.40 -19.68 -3.73
CA ALA A 418 2.08 -19.05 -3.56
C ALA A 418 1.24 -19.10 -4.84
N ASN A 419 1.88 -19.13 -6.02
CA ASN A 419 1.20 -19.13 -7.32
C ASN A 419 0.28 -20.33 -7.47
N ALA A 420 -0.87 -20.12 -8.12
CA ALA A 420 -1.86 -21.17 -8.34
C ALA A 420 -1.58 -22.07 -9.55
N PHE A 421 -0.36 -22.01 -10.10
CA PHE A 421 0.16 -22.85 -11.17
C PHE A 421 1.53 -23.41 -10.77
N PRO A 422 1.99 -24.52 -11.38
CA PRO A 422 3.31 -25.06 -11.13
C PRO A 422 4.41 -24.06 -11.50
N VAL A 423 5.39 -23.87 -10.63
CA VAL A 423 6.53 -22.96 -10.85
C VAL A 423 7.81 -23.78 -10.89
N SER A 424 8.57 -23.64 -11.97
CA SER A 424 9.95 -24.12 -12.07
C SER A 424 10.87 -22.92 -12.27
N ASP A 425 11.59 -22.52 -11.23
CA ASP A 425 12.37 -21.29 -11.23
C ASP A 425 13.55 -21.33 -10.26
N LEU A 426 14.34 -20.26 -10.19
CA LEU A 426 15.44 -20.11 -9.24
C LEU A 426 14.98 -19.35 -7.99
N THR A 427 15.22 -19.94 -6.81
CA THR A 427 14.90 -19.34 -5.50
C THR A 427 16.18 -19.05 -4.73
N GLU A 428 16.19 -17.94 -3.99
CA GLU A 428 17.28 -17.58 -3.10
C GLU A 428 17.00 -18.12 -1.69
N ILE A 429 18.01 -18.75 -1.10
CA ILE A 429 17.99 -19.28 0.26
C ILE A 429 19.13 -18.62 1.04
N ILE A 430 18.79 -17.99 2.15
CA ILE A 430 19.68 -17.35 3.11
C ILE A 430 19.74 -18.23 4.36
N LEU A 431 20.92 -18.73 4.69
CA LEU A 431 21.14 -19.58 5.87
C LEU A 431 22.25 -19.01 6.75
N GLU A 432 22.00 -19.00 8.05
CA GLU A 432 23.03 -18.76 9.06
C GLU A 432 24.13 -19.82 8.97
N GLN A 433 25.38 -19.36 8.88
CA GLN A 433 26.60 -20.12 8.72
C GLN A 433 27.72 -19.43 9.51
N PRO A 434 28.14 -19.96 10.66
CA PRO A 434 29.17 -19.33 11.51
C PRO A 434 30.52 -19.11 10.82
N LYS A 435 30.79 -19.83 9.74
CA LYS A 435 32.00 -19.72 8.92
C LYS A 435 31.62 -19.81 7.46
N THR A 436 32.39 -19.13 6.61
CA THR A 436 32.20 -19.19 5.16
C THR A 436 32.26 -20.65 4.68
N PRO A 437 31.16 -21.18 4.11
CA PRO A 437 31.11 -22.55 3.62
C PRO A 437 31.93 -22.69 2.34
N LYS A 438 32.48 -23.89 2.08
CA LYS A 438 33.23 -24.19 0.83
C LYS A 438 32.33 -24.30 -0.42
N GLY A 439 31.02 -24.36 -0.21
CA GLY A 439 30.00 -24.59 -1.22
C GLY A 439 28.86 -25.44 -0.65
N PHE A 440 27.81 -25.60 -1.46
CA PHE A 440 26.61 -26.33 -1.07
C PHE A 440 26.24 -27.41 -2.08
N THR A 441 25.54 -28.44 -1.59
CA THR A 441 24.79 -29.36 -2.43
C THR A 441 23.35 -29.40 -1.93
N VAL A 442 22.41 -29.27 -2.86
CA VAL A 442 20.99 -29.20 -2.53
C VAL A 442 20.26 -30.38 -3.18
N TYR A 443 19.33 -30.99 -2.44
CA TYR A 443 18.48 -32.07 -2.92
C TYR A 443 17.01 -31.69 -2.72
N ASN A 444 16.17 -31.98 -3.71
CA ASN A 444 14.74 -31.75 -3.60
C ASN A 444 14.03 -32.79 -2.72
N ALA A 445 12.71 -32.69 -2.60
CA ALA A 445 11.89 -33.58 -1.78
C ALA A 445 12.00 -35.07 -2.14
N GLN A 446 12.26 -35.40 -3.42
CA GLN A 446 12.48 -36.78 -3.90
C GLN A 446 13.91 -37.28 -3.67
N GLY A 447 14.79 -36.46 -3.08
CA GLY A 447 16.19 -36.80 -2.85
C GLY A 447 17.07 -36.71 -4.11
N LYS A 448 16.59 -36.06 -5.18
CA LYS A 448 17.37 -35.79 -6.38
C LYS A 448 18.21 -34.53 -6.17
N LYS A 449 19.49 -34.58 -6.52
CA LYS A 449 20.36 -33.42 -6.50
C LYS A 449 19.84 -32.38 -7.50
N VAL A 450 19.67 -31.14 -7.06
CA VAL A 450 19.32 -30.00 -7.91
C VAL A 450 20.53 -29.10 -8.09
N ALA A 451 20.49 -28.25 -9.12
CA ALA A 451 21.51 -27.24 -9.31
C ALA A 451 21.42 -26.18 -8.19
N SER A 452 22.56 -25.77 -7.69
CA SER A 452 22.71 -24.73 -6.68
C SER A 452 23.98 -23.93 -6.95
N GLN A 453 24.01 -22.70 -6.46
CA GLN A 453 25.14 -21.79 -6.55
C GLN A 453 25.16 -20.89 -5.31
N MET A 454 26.28 -20.80 -4.60
CA MET A 454 26.48 -19.74 -3.62
C MET A 454 26.71 -18.40 -4.33
N ILE A 455 25.89 -17.40 -4.03
CA ILE A 455 25.94 -16.06 -4.64
C ILE A 455 26.54 -15.01 -3.71
N GLY A 456 26.63 -15.29 -2.41
CA GLY A 456 27.22 -14.37 -1.44
C GLY A 456 27.41 -15.01 -0.06
N TYR A 457 28.28 -14.39 0.74
CA TYR A 457 28.41 -14.67 2.17
C TYR A 457 28.76 -13.36 2.90
N GLU A 458 27.87 -12.90 3.77
CA GLU A 458 28.03 -11.65 4.52
C GLU A 458 27.42 -11.80 5.91
N ASN A 459 28.06 -11.21 6.92
CA ASN A 459 27.56 -11.17 8.30
C ASN A 459 27.13 -12.53 8.88
N GLY A 460 27.84 -13.60 8.54
CA GLY A 460 27.51 -14.95 9.00
C GLY A 460 26.38 -15.62 8.21
N ARG A 461 25.86 -15.02 7.14
CA ARG A 461 24.78 -15.57 6.31
C ARG A 461 25.28 -15.95 4.94
N ALA A 462 24.97 -17.17 4.50
CA ALA A 462 25.24 -17.65 3.16
C ALA A 462 24.00 -17.49 2.27
N HIS A 463 24.18 -16.81 1.13
CA HIS A 463 23.14 -16.64 0.11
C HIS A 463 23.35 -17.68 -1.00
N ILE A 464 22.33 -18.49 -1.24
CA ILE A 464 22.37 -19.66 -2.12
C ILE A 464 21.24 -19.55 -3.12
N LEU A 465 21.56 -19.57 -4.41
CA LEU A 465 20.58 -19.70 -5.48
C LEU A 465 20.35 -21.19 -5.76
N VAL A 466 19.08 -21.61 -5.83
CA VAL A 466 18.69 -23.02 -6.00
C VAL A 466 17.65 -23.15 -7.11
N ALA A 467 17.83 -24.16 -7.97
CA ALA A 467 16.79 -24.56 -8.92
C ALA A 467 15.66 -25.30 -8.20
N ALA A 468 14.47 -24.72 -8.22
CA ALA A 468 13.29 -25.22 -7.54
C ALA A 468 12.16 -25.53 -8.55
N SER A 469 11.40 -26.59 -8.29
CA SER A 469 10.21 -26.94 -9.07
C SER A 469 9.14 -27.40 -8.10
N LEU A 470 8.05 -26.64 -8.03
CA LEU A 470 6.99 -26.83 -7.06
C LEU A 470 5.63 -26.87 -7.81
N PRO A 471 4.70 -27.76 -7.40
CA PRO A 471 3.32 -27.68 -7.85
C PRO A 471 2.66 -26.34 -7.54
N ALA A 472 1.48 -26.10 -8.11
CA ALA A 472 0.60 -24.99 -7.74
C ALA A 472 0.30 -24.99 -6.23
N ASN A 473 0.34 -23.81 -5.62
CA ASN A 473 -0.01 -23.52 -4.23
C ASN A 473 0.50 -24.61 -3.26
N SER A 474 1.81 -24.74 -3.18
CA SER A 474 2.45 -25.91 -2.60
C SER A 474 3.70 -25.62 -1.77
N TYR A 475 4.11 -26.65 -1.03
CA TYR A 475 5.23 -26.67 -0.10
C TYR A 475 6.11 -27.87 -0.42
N ALA A 476 7.43 -27.70 -0.38
CA ALA A 476 8.37 -28.79 -0.59
C ALA A 476 9.60 -28.67 0.33
N VAL A 477 10.01 -29.78 0.97
CA VAL A 477 11.21 -29.83 1.81
C VAL A 477 12.44 -30.12 0.96
N TYR A 478 13.38 -29.18 0.95
CA TYR A 478 14.69 -29.30 0.33
C TYR A 478 15.77 -29.59 1.39
N ASP A 479 16.76 -30.41 1.04
CA ASP A 479 17.90 -30.79 1.88
C ASP A 479 19.14 -30.01 1.44
N VAL A 480 19.50 -28.96 2.19
CA VAL A 480 20.68 -28.13 1.92
C VAL A 480 21.85 -28.64 2.75
N ARG A 481 22.90 -29.12 2.08
CA ARG A 481 24.09 -29.68 2.74
C ARG A 481 25.30 -28.80 2.48
N THR A 482 26.01 -28.42 3.54
CA THR A 482 27.35 -27.84 3.44
C THR A 482 28.30 -28.88 2.87
N GLY A 483 29.03 -28.53 1.81
CA GLY A 483 29.94 -29.45 1.14
C GLY A 483 29.90 -29.24 -0.37
N GLY A 484 31.07 -29.25 -0.98
CA GLY A 484 31.27 -28.90 -2.38
C GLY A 484 32.55 -28.07 -2.55
N SER A 485 32.94 -27.86 -3.80
CA SER A 485 33.96 -26.87 -4.16
C SER A 485 33.31 -25.91 -5.14
N GLU A 486 32.93 -24.73 -4.66
CA GLU A 486 32.54 -23.63 -5.54
C GLU A 486 33.68 -22.64 -5.62
N LYS A 487 33.96 -22.17 -6.84
CA LYS A 487 34.95 -21.12 -7.05
C LYS A 487 34.26 -19.80 -6.86
N THR A 488 34.61 -19.09 -5.79
CA THR A 488 34.32 -17.66 -5.69
C THR A 488 35.08 -16.94 -6.80
N ILE A 489 34.38 -16.12 -7.55
CA ILE A 489 34.98 -15.34 -8.63
C ILE A 489 35.31 -13.97 -8.07
N SER A 490 36.54 -13.53 -8.30
CA SER A 490 36.92 -12.15 -8.00
C SER A 490 36.28 -11.23 -9.04
N PRO A 491 35.64 -10.12 -8.63
CA PRO A 491 35.08 -9.16 -9.56
C PRO A 491 36.12 -8.71 -10.59
N SER A 492 35.76 -8.72 -11.87
CA SER A 492 36.68 -8.37 -12.95
C SER A 492 36.01 -7.49 -13.99
N ALA A 493 36.76 -6.60 -14.63
CA ALA A 493 36.24 -5.82 -15.76
C ALA A 493 35.77 -6.74 -16.89
N ALA A 494 34.60 -6.46 -17.45
CA ALA A 494 34.04 -7.19 -18.58
C ALA A 494 33.13 -6.24 -19.37
N SER A 495 32.97 -6.47 -20.67
CA SER A 495 32.08 -5.71 -21.55
C SER A 495 31.03 -6.59 -22.24
N ALA A 496 31.00 -7.88 -21.91
CA ALA A 496 30.05 -8.82 -22.47
C ALA A 496 29.69 -9.91 -21.46
N ILE A 497 28.49 -10.46 -21.59
CA ILE A 497 27.97 -11.56 -20.77
C ILE A 497 27.09 -12.46 -21.64
N GLU A 498 27.16 -13.76 -21.43
CA GLU A 498 26.30 -14.72 -22.14
C GLU A 498 25.92 -15.92 -21.26
N ASN A 499 24.73 -16.46 -21.51
CA ASN A 499 24.23 -17.74 -20.99
C ASN A 499 23.90 -18.67 -22.17
N SER A 500 23.16 -19.76 -21.96
CA SER A 500 22.74 -20.65 -23.05
C SER A 500 21.83 -19.99 -24.11
N VAL A 501 21.14 -18.89 -23.80
CA VAL A 501 20.12 -18.27 -24.67
C VAL A 501 20.57 -16.95 -25.28
N TYR A 502 21.08 -16.04 -24.47
CA TYR A 502 21.42 -14.67 -24.85
C TYR A 502 22.92 -14.42 -24.78
N LYS A 503 23.36 -13.50 -25.64
CA LYS A 503 24.65 -12.84 -25.56
C LYS A 503 24.42 -11.33 -25.57
N ILE A 504 24.98 -10.64 -24.57
CA ILE A 504 24.89 -9.18 -24.40
C ILE A 504 26.29 -8.59 -24.55
N THR A 505 26.40 -7.52 -25.32
CA THR A 505 27.62 -6.71 -25.42
C THR A 505 27.29 -5.26 -25.06
N LEU A 506 28.11 -4.69 -24.17
CA LEU A 506 28.00 -3.32 -23.68
C LEU A 506 29.05 -2.43 -24.36
N ASP A 507 28.72 -1.17 -24.56
CA ASP A 507 29.70 -0.15 -24.91
C ASP A 507 30.53 0.30 -23.68
N LYS A 508 31.42 1.27 -23.87
CA LYS A 508 32.24 1.83 -22.77
C LYS A 508 31.42 2.57 -21.70
N ASN A 509 30.20 2.98 -22.02
CA ASN A 509 29.30 3.67 -21.11
C ASN A 509 28.43 2.68 -20.33
N GLY A 510 28.46 1.38 -20.66
CA GLY A 510 27.62 0.35 -20.06
C GLY A 510 26.23 0.24 -20.67
N ASP A 511 26.00 0.80 -21.85
CA ASP A 511 24.75 0.66 -22.61
C ASP A 511 24.82 -0.57 -23.52
N ILE A 512 23.69 -1.29 -23.70
CA ILE A 512 23.65 -2.52 -24.49
C ILE A 512 23.56 -2.18 -25.97
N ILE A 513 24.65 -2.40 -26.71
CA ILE A 513 24.74 -2.18 -28.16
C ILE A 513 24.45 -3.44 -28.99
N SER A 514 24.41 -4.61 -28.34
CA SER A 514 24.01 -5.87 -28.97
C SER A 514 23.42 -6.81 -27.92
N LEU A 515 22.27 -7.39 -28.26
CA LEU A 515 21.57 -8.43 -27.52
C LEU A 515 21.11 -9.48 -28.53
N THR A 516 21.86 -10.58 -28.62
CA THR A 516 21.55 -11.68 -29.55
C THR A 516 20.80 -12.80 -28.84
N ASP A 517 19.61 -13.18 -29.33
CA ASP A 517 18.99 -14.48 -29.03
C ASP A 517 19.66 -15.56 -29.89
N LYS A 518 20.46 -16.41 -29.25
CA LYS A 518 21.25 -17.47 -29.89
C LYS A 518 20.38 -18.63 -30.38
N ARG A 519 19.20 -18.84 -29.80
CA ARG A 519 18.28 -19.91 -30.21
C ARG A 519 17.67 -19.61 -31.57
N ASN A 520 17.37 -18.33 -31.80
CA ASN A 520 16.69 -17.84 -32.99
C ASN A 520 17.67 -17.13 -33.97
N ASN A 521 18.95 -17.04 -33.61
CA ASN A 521 19.98 -16.29 -34.32
C ASN A 521 19.53 -14.86 -34.68
N LYS A 522 18.94 -14.15 -33.70
CA LYS A 522 18.32 -12.84 -33.90
C LYS A 522 19.00 -11.78 -33.05
N GLU A 523 19.48 -10.72 -33.69
CA GLU A 523 19.90 -9.49 -33.00
C GLU A 523 18.66 -8.68 -32.63
N LEU A 524 18.53 -8.33 -31.35
CA LEU A 524 17.35 -7.66 -30.80
C LEU A 524 17.53 -6.14 -30.71
N VAL A 525 18.75 -5.62 -30.66
CA VAL A 525 18.97 -4.16 -30.64
C VAL A 525 18.89 -3.61 -32.06
N LYS A 526 18.14 -2.52 -32.25
CA LYS A 526 18.07 -1.83 -33.56
C LYS A 526 19.46 -1.33 -33.96
N ASP A 527 19.81 -1.48 -35.24
CA ASP A 527 21.10 -1.02 -35.75
C ASP A 527 21.36 0.47 -35.44
N GLY A 528 22.56 0.78 -34.96
CA GLY A 528 22.95 2.12 -34.51
C GLY A 528 22.29 2.64 -33.22
N LYS A 529 21.52 1.81 -32.50
CA LYS A 529 20.86 2.17 -31.23
C LYS A 529 21.41 1.33 -30.06
N ALA A 530 20.95 1.60 -28.83
CA ALA A 530 21.31 0.85 -27.64
C ALA A 530 20.14 0.74 -26.65
N ILE A 531 20.02 -0.40 -25.96
CA ILE A 531 19.13 -0.52 -24.79
C ILE A 531 19.86 0.12 -23.60
N ARG A 532 19.22 1.08 -22.92
CA ARG A 532 19.86 1.93 -21.91
C ARG A 532 18.89 2.48 -20.87
N LEU A 533 19.47 2.97 -19.77
CA LEU A 533 18.80 3.97 -18.93
C LEU A 533 18.88 5.33 -19.63
N ALA A 534 17.72 5.86 -20.01
CA ALA A 534 17.55 7.08 -20.80
C ALA A 534 17.05 8.21 -19.91
N LEU A 535 17.75 9.34 -19.94
CA LEU A 535 17.48 10.50 -19.10
C LEU A 535 16.92 11.66 -19.94
N PHE A 536 15.77 12.21 -19.53
CA PHE A 536 15.24 13.44 -20.12
C PHE A 536 15.52 14.58 -19.15
N THR A 537 16.30 15.57 -19.58
CA THR A 537 16.86 16.63 -18.70
C THR A 537 16.06 17.94 -18.72
N GLU A 538 14.88 17.95 -19.34
CA GLU A 538 13.95 19.07 -19.37
C GLU A 538 12.51 18.55 -19.18
N ASN A 539 12.21 18.18 -17.94
CA ASN A 539 10.94 17.65 -17.46
C ASN A 539 10.08 18.77 -16.84
N LYS A 540 9.66 19.73 -17.66
CA LYS A 540 8.89 20.89 -17.19
C LYS A 540 7.46 20.50 -16.87
N SER A 541 7.00 20.82 -15.66
CA SER A 541 5.58 20.75 -15.30
C SER A 541 5.30 21.73 -14.15
N TYR A 542 4.63 22.84 -14.46
CA TYR A 542 4.49 23.96 -13.51
C TYR A 542 3.13 24.01 -12.81
N ALA A 543 2.05 23.72 -13.52
CA ALA A 543 0.70 23.82 -12.96
C ALA A 543 0.42 22.65 -12.01
N TRP A 544 0.80 21.44 -12.44
CA TRP A 544 0.52 20.19 -11.72
C TRP A 544 1.74 19.26 -11.82
N PRO A 545 2.84 19.59 -11.12
CA PRO A 545 4.13 18.97 -11.38
C PRO A 545 4.16 17.44 -11.26
N ALA A 546 3.66 16.90 -10.15
CA ALA A 546 3.63 15.46 -9.93
C ALA A 546 2.56 14.73 -10.78
N TRP A 547 1.46 15.40 -11.11
CA TRP A 547 0.36 14.81 -11.88
C TRP A 547 0.71 14.61 -13.36
N GLU A 548 1.64 15.41 -13.89
CA GLU A 548 1.86 15.52 -15.33
C GLU A 548 3.31 15.28 -15.74
N ILE A 549 3.46 14.37 -16.71
CA ILE A 549 4.58 14.39 -17.65
C ILE A 549 4.01 14.99 -18.94
N LEU A 550 4.63 16.04 -19.47
CA LEU A 550 4.16 16.70 -20.68
C LEU A 550 4.64 15.97 -21.94
N LYS A 551 3.81 15.98 -22.99
CA LYS A 551 4.19 15.42 -24.29
C LYS A 551 5.49 16.02 -24.84
N GLU A 552 5.70 17.32 -24.64
CA GLU A 552 6.94 18.01 -25.02
C GLU A 552 8.19 17.36 -24.38
N THR A 553 8.09 16.90 -23.14
CA THR A 553 9.18 16.15 -22.49
C THR A 553 9.38 14.79 -23.15
N ILE A 554 8.31 14.05 -23.42
CA ILE A 554 8.34 12.72 -24.03
C ILE A 554 8.89 12.72 -25.48
N ASP A 555 8.63 13.77 -26.23
CA ASP A 555 9.04 13.92 -27.64
C ASP A 555 10.53 14.32 -27.79
N ARG A 556 11.20 14.73 -26.71
CA ARG A 556 12.62 15.09 -26.74
C ARG A 556 13.51 13.85 -26.86
N GLU A 557 14.67 14.02 -27.47
CA GLU A 557 15.69 12.98 -27.49
C GLU A 557 16.33 12.85 -26.09
N PRO A 558 16.27 11.66 -25.45
CA PRO A 558 16.91 11.46 -24.16
C PRO A 558 18.43 11.25 -24.29
N VAL A 559 19.14 11.43 -23.19
CA VAL A 559 20.59 11.21 -23.12
C VAL A 559 20.93 9.95 -22.32
N SER A 560 22.05 9.31 -22.68
CA SER A 560 22.64 8.24 -21.87
C SER A 560 23.31 8.81 -20.62
N ILE A 561 23.27 8.04 -19.54
CA ILE A 561 24.10 8.28 -18.36
C ILE A 561 25.50 7.72 -18.65
N THR A 562 26.53 8.56 -18.66
CA THR A 562 27.88 8.19 -19.11
C THR A 562 29.00 8.48 -18.11
N ASP A 563 28.74 9.31 -17.08
CA ASP A 563 29.78 9.69 -16.13
C ASP A 563 30.14 8.54 -15.17
N GLY A 564 31.43 8.36 -14.96
CA GLY A 564 31.99 7.36 -14.04
C GLY A 564 31.65 5.90 -14.37
N ALA A 565 31.27 5.57 -15.61
CA ALA A 565 30.82 4.24 -15.98
C ALA A 565 31.86 3.15 -15.67
N LYS A 566 31.48 2.19 -14.82
CA LYS A 566 32.29 1.04 -14.45
C LYS A 566 31.49 -0.24 -14.61
N ILE A 567 32.00 -1.16 -15.44
CA ILE A 567 31.35 -2.42 -15.77
C ILE A 567 32.17 -3.56 -15.17
N THR A 568 31.55 -4.32 -14.27
CA THR A 568 32.22 -5.38 -13.52
C THR A 568 31.40 -6.67 -13.59
N LEU A 569 32.02 -7.78 -13.97
CA LEU A 569 31.45 -9.10 -13.77
C LEU A 569 31.53 -9.45 -12.28
N VAL A 570 30.38 -9.38 -11.60
CA VAL A 570 30.28 -9.59 -10.15
C VAL A 570 29.83 -11.01 -9.80
N GLU A 571 29.17 -11.70 -10.73
CA GLU A 571 28.83 -13.11 -10.59
C GLU A 571 29.10 -13.85 -11.90
N ASN A 572 29.63 -15.06 -11.82
CA ASN A 572 29.80 -15.93 -12.98
C ASN A 572 29.71 -17.42 -12.58
N GLY A 573 28.60 -17.77 -11.92
CA GLY A 573 28.34 -19.14 -11.52
C GLY A 573 27.49 -19.92 -12.54
N ALA A 574 27.19 -21.17 -12.18
CA ALA A 574 26.52 -22.12 -13.07
C ALA A 574 25.02 -21.86 -13.27
N LEU A 575 24.38 -21.14 -12.35
CA LEU A 575 22.95 -20.78 -12.41
C LEU A 575 22.72 -19.32 -12.77
N ARG A 576 23.63 -18.43 -12.37
CA ARG A 576 23.53 -17.00 -12.61
C ARG A 576 24.88 -16.37 -12.87
N LYS A 577 24.91 -15.52 -13.88
CA LYS A 577 25.99 -14.61 -14.19
C LYS A 577 25.43 -13.18 -14.12
N ALA A 578 26.22 -12.23 -13.64
CA ALA A 578 25.78 -10.85 -13.48
C ALA A 578 26.89 -9.86 -13.79
N LEU A 579 26.58 -8.89 -14.66
CA LEU A 579 27.35 -7.65 -14.78
C LEU A 579 26.73 -6.60 -13.87
N CYS A 580 27.57 -5.88 -13.13
CA CYS A 580 27.22 -4.67 -12.40
C CYS A 580 27.75 -3.46 -13.16
N ILE A 581 26.87 -2.53 -13.48
CA ILE A 581 27.16 -1.26 -14.15
C ILE A 581 26.93 -0.15 -13.14
N GLU A 582 28.01 0.49 -12.72
CA GLU A 582 27.99 1.65 -11.83
C GLU A 582 28.14 2.92 -12.68
N LYS A 583 27.25 3.90 -12.51
CA LYS A 583 27.27 5.18 -13.23
C LYS A 583 26.86 6.33 -12.30
N LYS A 584 27.11 7.57 -12.75
CA LYS A 584 26.69 8.78 -12.05
C LYS A 584 26.00 9.77 -12.99
N TYR A 585 25.09 10.56 -12.43
CA TYR A 585 24.57 11.77 -13.07
C TYR A 585 24.38 12.85 -12.00
N GLY A 586 25.26 13.85 -11.98
CA GLY A 586 25.30 14.84 -10.90
C GLY A 586 25.53 14.15 -9.55
N LYS A 587 24.57 14.26 -8.63
CA LYS A 587 24.61 13.59 -7.32
C LYS A 587 24.01 12.19 -7.33
N SER A 588 23.25 11.83 -8.36
CA SER A 588 22.60 10.53 -8.44
C SER A 588 23.59 9.43 -8.75
N LEU A 589 23.45 8.30 -8.06
CA LEU A 589 24.26 7.09 -8.26
C LEU A 589 23.38 5.97 -8.79
N PHE A 590 23.86 5.31 -9.84
CA PHE A 590 23.14 4.23 -10.50
C PHE A 590 23.97 2.96 -10.41
N LYS A 591 23.35 1.89 -9.91
CA LYS A 591 23.93 0.56 -9.93
C LYS A 591 22.92 -0.41 -10.55
N GLN A 592 23.20 -0.80 -11.78
CA GLN A 592 22.36 -1.72 -12.53
C GLN A 592 23.05 -3.07 -12.64
N TYR A 593 22.33 -4.13 -12.30
CA TYR A 593 22.76 -5.51 -12.45
C TYR A 593 22.04 -6.15 -13.63
N ILE A 594 22.78 -6.48 -14.69
CA ILE A 594 22.27 -7.30 -15.80
C ILE A 594 22.54 -8.75 -15.46
N ARG A 595 21.49 -9.50 -15.14
CA ARG A 595 21.55 -10.89 -14.70
C ARG A 595 21.06 -11.82 -15.80
N LEU A 596 21.93 -12.75 -16.19
CA LEU A 596 21.59 -13.90 -17.05
C LEU A 596 21.57 -15.17 -16.23
N TYR A 597 20.59 -16.02 -16.50
CA TYR A 597 20.37 -17.25 -15.75
C TYR A 597 20.58 -18.50 -16.60
N GLU A 598 20.62 -19.66 -15.96
CA GLU A 598 20.56 -20.97 -16.63
C GLU A 598 19.35 -21.77 -16.13
N GLY A 599 19.04 -22.88 -16.82
CA GLY A 599 17.90 -23.72 -16.47
C GLY A 599 16.56 -23.11 -16.88
N SER A 600 15.55 -23.18 -16.02
CA SER A 600 14.18 -22.75 -16.35
C SER A 600 14.01 -21.24 -16.51
N ARG A 601 14.96 -20.43 -16.02
CA ARG A 601 14.99 -18.97 -16.18
C ARG A 601 15.91 -18.51 -17.31
N ALA A 602 16.49 -19.43 -18.10
CA ALA A 602 17.54 -19.07 -19.07
C ALA A 602 17.08 -18.07 -20.15
N ASP A 603 15.78 -17.99 -20.43
CA ASP A 603 15.17 -17.11 -21.43
C ASP A 603 14.66 -15.77 -20.86
N ARG A 604 15.01 -15.44 -19.61
CA ARG A 604 14.70 -14.15 -18.97
C ARG A 604 16.00 -13.44 -18.59
N ILE A 605 16.07 -12.17 -18.93
CA ILE A 605 17.13 -11.25 -18.52
C ILE A 605 16.55 -10.35 -17.44
N ASP A 606 17.18 -10.29 -16.26
CA ASP A 606 16.73 -9.37 -15.21
C ASP A 606 17.67 -8.17 -15.12
N PHE A 607 17.08 -6.98 -15.08
CA PHE A 607 17.73 -5.71 -14.79
C PHE A 607 17.33 -5.27 -13.39
N TYR A 608 18.15 -5.63 -12.41
CA TYR A 608 17.95 -5.21 -11.03
C TYR A 608 18.67 -3.88 -10.80
N ASN A 609 17.95 -2.85 -10.34
CA ASN A 609 18.46 -1.50 -10.21
C ASN A 609 18.48 -1.08 -8.74
N GLU A 610 19.58 -0.48 -8.32
CA GLU A 610 19.74 0.26 -7.08
C GLU A 610 20.12 1.70 -7.46
N ILE A 611 19.27 2.66 -7.14
CA ILE A 611 19.45 4.06 -7.54
C ILE A 611 19.34 4.95 -6.31
N ASP A 612 20.42 5.67 -6.00
CA ASP A 612 20.37 6.82 -5.10
C ASP A 612 20.01 8.05 -5.96
N TRP A 613 18.73 8.42 -5.94
CA TRP A 613 18.17 9.42 -6.85
C TRP A 613 18.17 10.81 -6.21
N GLN A 614 18.85 11.76 -6.86
CA GLN A 614 18.99 13.16 -6.43
C GLN A 614 19.06 14.11 -7.63
N SER A 615 18.27 13.83 -8.67
CA SER A 615 18.21 14.65 -9.89
C SER A 615 16.88 15.37 -9.97
N THR A 616 16.89 16.70 -10.12
CA THR A 616 15.71 17.54 -10.38
C THR A 616 15.49 17.72 -11.89
N ASN A 617 14.32 18.22 -12.33
CA ASN A 617 14.04 18.51 -13.74
C ASN A 617 14.36 17.33 -14.67
N THR A 618 14.06 16.12 -14.20
CA THR A 618 14.52 14.90 -14.82
C THR A 618 13.42 13.84 -14.83
N LEU A 619 13.33 13.10 -15.94
CA LEU A 619 12.55 11.87 -16.09
C LEU A 619 13.49 10.73 -16.48
N LEU A 620 13.51 9.65 -15.70
CA LEU A 620 14.30 8.45 -15.99
C LEU A 620 13.42 7.38 -16.62
N LYS A 621 13.86 6.82 -17.75
CA LYS A 621 13.21 5.69 -18.41
C LYS A 621 14.19 4.57 -18.74
N ALA A 622 13.72 3.32 -18.82
CA ALA A 622 14.41 2.26 -19.54
C ALA A 622 13.94 2.28 -21.00
N GLU A 623 14.88 2.42 -21.94
CA GLU A 623 14.60 2.54 -23.37
C GLU A 623 14.99 1.26 -24.11
N PHE A 624 14.05 0.70 -24.88
CA PHE A 624 14.23 -0.55 -25.63
C PHE A 624 14.01 -0.32 -27.14
N PRO A 625 15.03 0.15 -27.89
CA PRO A 625 14.97 0.28 -29.34
C PRO A 625 15.25 -1.09 -29.98
N LEU A 626 14.19 -1.77 -30.41
CA LEU A 626 14.23 -3.16 -30.84
C LEU A 626 14.37 -3.30 -32.36
N ASN A 627 15.05 -4.35 -32.81
CA ASN A 627 15.13 -4.76 -34.21
C ASN A 627 13.87 -5.54 -34.64
N ILE A 628 12.71 -5.00 -34.28
CA ILE A 628 11.36 -5.53 -34.47
C ILE A 628 10.47 -4.34 -34.80
N GLU A 629 9.62 -4.44 -35.82
CA GLU A 629 8.78 -3.32 -36.26
C GLU A 629 7.29 -3.64 -36.14
N ASN A 630 6.58 -2.85 -35.32
CA ASN A 630 5.13 -2.85 -35.26
C ASN A 630 4.62 -1.49 -34.79
N GLU A 631 3.56 -0.98 -35.41
CA GLU A 631 2.90 0.26 -34.97
C GLU A 631 2.29 0.09 -33.58
N LYS A 632 1.80 -1.11 -33.28
CA LYS A 632 1.14 -1.42 -32.01
C LYS A 632 2.02 -2.23 -31.07
N ALA A 633 1.88 -1.96 -29.78
CA ALA A 633 2.37 -2.82 -28.69
C ALA A 633 1.19 -3.30 -27.84
N THR A 634 1.34 -4.46 -27.20
CA THR A 634 0.32 -5.04 -26.31
C THR A 634 0.69 -4.75 -24.85
N TYR A 635 -0.25 -4.28 -24.05
CA TYR A 635 -0.06 -3.87 -22.67
C TYR A 635 -0.97 -4.65 -21.73
N ASP A 636 -0.45 -5.04 -20.58
CA ASP A 636 -1.18 -5.73 -19.51
C ASP A 636 -2.17 -4.81 -18.78
N LEU A 637 -3.41 -5.27 -18.65
CA LEU A 637 -4.47 -4.64 -17.85
C LEU A 637 -4.81 -5.43 -16.57
N GLY A 638 -4.06 -6.49 -16.24
CA GLY A 638 -4.21 -7.31 -15.03
C GLY A 638 -5.22 -8.45 -15.13
N ILE A 639 -6.26 -8.32 -15.96
CA ILE A 639 -7.18 -9.41 -16.34
C ILE A 639 -7.11 -9.77 -17.83
N GLY A 640 -6.65 -8.83 -18.64
CA GLY A 640 -6.52 -8.97 -20.08
C GLY A 640 -5.49 -8.00 -20.61
N SER A 641 -5.56 -7.70 -21.91
CA SER A 641 -4.56 -6.86 -22.56
C SER A 641 -5.18 -5.90 -23.56
N VAL A 642 -4.52 -4.76 -23.80
CA VAL A 642 -4.91 -3.79 -24.82
C VAL A 642 -3.76 -3.54 -25.81
N GLU A 643 -4.09 -3.35 -27.08
CA GLU A 643 -3.13 -2.88 -28.08
C GLU A 643 -3.18 -1.35 -28.17
N ARG A 644 -2.03 -0.68 -28.02
CA ARG A 644 -1.90 0.77 -28.23
C ARG A 644 -0.86 1.06 -29.31
N GLY A 645 -1.12 2.11 -30.10
CA GLY A 645 -0.23 2.56 -31.18
C GLY A 645 0.94 3.42 -30.67
N ASN A 646 1.62 4.10 -31.59
CA ASN A 646 2.64 5.10 -31.25
C ASN A 646 2.03 6.32 -30.54
N ASN A 647 2.88 7.10 -29.87
CA ASN A 647 2.49 8.29 -29.11
C ASN A 647 1.64 9.28 -29.95
N VAL A 648 0.47 9.64 -29.44
CA VAL A 648 -0.42 10.68 -30.00
C VAL A 648 -0.64 11.80 -28.99
N GLN A 649 -1.30 12.89 -29.37
CA GLN A 649 -1.52 14.04 -28.48
C GLN A 649 -2.29 13.70 -27.19
N THR A 650 -3.13 12.67 -27.22
CA THR A 650 -3.99 12.24 -26.11
C THR A 650 -3.59 10.92 -25.45
N ALA A 651 -2.53 10.28 -25.95
CA ALA A 651 -2.00 9.01 -25.42
C ALA A 651 -0.52 8.91 -25.79
N TYR A 652 0.33 9.56 -24.98
CA TYR A 652 1.79 9.60 -25.14
C TYR A 652 2.54 9.08 -23.92
N GLU A 653 1.83 8.91 -22.79
CA GLU A 653 2.26 8.21 -21.59
C GLU A 653 1.02 7.45 -21.10
N VAL A 654 1.10 6.12 -21.01
CA VAL A 654 -0.04 5.24 -20.74
C VAL A 654 0.29 4.25 -19.64
N TYR A 655 -0.74 3.74 -18.96
CA TYR A 655 -0.56 2.76 -17.88
C TYR A 655 -0.50 1.32 -18.42
N ALA A 656 0.26 0.47 -17.75
CA ALA A 656 0.12 -0.98 -17.81
C ALA A 656 0.49 -1.59 -16.46
N GLN A 657 0.04 -2.82 -16.20
CA GLN A 657 0.25 -3.51 -14.93
C GLN A 657 1.66 -4.13 -14.84
N GLN A 658 1.83 -5.39 -15.26
CA GLN A 658 3.09 -6.11 -15.02
C GLN A 658 3.95 -6.31 -16.27
N TRP A 659 3.40 -6.13 -17.46
CA TRP A 659 4.15 -6.34 -18.71
C TRP A 659 3.63 -5.53 -19.90
N ALA A 660 4.53 -5.35 -20.87
CA ALA A 660 4.22 -4.86 -22.21
C ALA A 660 5.01 -5.67 -23.25
N ASP A 661 4.50 -5.79 -24.47
CA ASP A 661 5.09 -6.61 -25.53
C ASP A 661 5.11 -5.89 -26.88
N LEU A 662 6.23 -6.00 -27.57
CA LEU A 662 6.38 -5.62 -28.98
C LEU A 662 6.66 -6.88 -29.81
N THR A 663 5.63 -7.37 -30.49
CA THR A 663 5.71 -8.45 -31.47
C THR A 663 5.79 -7.88 -32.88
N ASP A 664 6.64 -8.46 -33.74
CA ASP A 664 6.78 -8.04 -35.14
C ASP A 664 5.43 -8.09 -35.86
N LYS A 665 5.19 -7.15 -36.80
CA LYS A 665 3.94 -7.09 -37.58
C LYS A 665 3.59 -8.40 -38.29
N ASN A 666 4.59 -9.21 -38.66
CA ASN A 666 4.38 -10.51 -39.30
C ASN A 666 4.27 -11.69 -38.31
N ASN A 667 4.27 -11.42 -36.99
CA ASN A 667 4.27 -12.41 -35.91
C ASN A 667 5.43 -13.42 -35.99
N SER A 668 6.59 -13.03 -36.52
CA SER A 668 7.76 -13.92 -36.58
C SER A 668 8.51 -14.03 -35.26
N TYR A 669 8.46 -12.98 -34.43
CA TYR A 669 9.19 -12.89 -33.17
C TYR A 669 8.69 -11.69 -32.36
N GLY A 670 8.79 -11.74 -31.03
CA GLY A 670 8.51 -10.59 -30.18
C GLY A 670 9.39 -10.52 -28.94
N VAL A 671 9.29 -9.39 -28.24
CA VAL A 671 9.97 -9.14 -26.98
C VAL A 671 8.97 -8.61 -25.98
N SER A 672 8.86 -9.29 -24.85
CA SER A 672 8.06 -8.84 -23.71
C SER A 672 8.98 -8.25 -22.63
N ILE A 673 8.60 -7.09 -22.12
CA ILE A 673 9.21 -6.42 -20.98
C ILE A 673 8.30 -6.59 -19.77
N LEU A 674 8.84 -7.13 -18.68
CA LEU A 674 8.13 -7.35 -17.41
C LEU A 674 8.62 -6.34 -16.38
N ASN A 675 7.82 -6.01 -15.36
CA ASN A 675 8.21 -5.13 -14.27
C ASN A 675 7.62 -5.59 -12.92
N ASP A 676 8.19 -5.08 -11.83
CA ASP A 676 7.76 -5.39 -10.46
C ASP A 676 7.06 -4.23 -9.72
N SER A 677 7.01 -3.02 -10.29
CA SER A 677 6.56 -1.81 -9.57
C SER A 677 6.37 -0.56 -10.43
N LYS A 678 6.45 -0.67 -11.77
CA LYS A 678 6.48 0.47 -12.70
C LYS A 678 5.29 0.43 -13.67
N TYR A 679 4.53 1.52 -13.73
CA TYR A 679 3.23 1.52 -14.41
C TYR A 679 3.17 2.39 -15.66
N GLY A 680 4.07 3.38 -15.80
CA GLY A 680 4.09 4.31 -16.94
C GLY A 680 4.88 3.79 -18.14
N TRP A 681 4.31 3.93 -19.33
CA TRP A 681 4.88 3.48 -20.60
C TRP A 681 4.68 4.49 -21.72
N ASP A 682 5.61 4.53 -22.67
CA ASP A 682 5.39 5.20 -23.95
C ASP A 682 5.93 4.38 -25.14
N LYS A 683 5.58 4.82 -26.35
CA LYS A 683 5.98 4.21 -27.61
C LYS A 683 6.23 5.29 -28.67
N PRO A 684 7.44 5.87 -28.76
CA PRO A 684 7.70 7.00 -29.66
C PRO A 684 7.63 6.62 -31.15
N ASP A 685 7.96 5.38 -31.50
CA ASP A 685 7.98 4.90 -32.89
C ASP A 685 7.70 3.38 -32.99
N ASN A 686 7.77 2.82 -34.20
CA ASN A 686 7.44 1.42 -34.48
C ASN A 686 8.40 0.39 -33.84
N ASN A 687 9.57 0.81 -33.37
CA ASN A 687 10.63 -0.08 -32.92
C ASN A 687 10.94 0.09 -31.43
N THR A 688 10.53 1.20 -30.83
CA THR A 688 10.95 1.60 -29.49
C THR A 688 9.79 1.59 -28.52
N ILE A 689 9.98 0.91 -27.40
CA ILE A 689 9.11 0.98 -26.22
C ILE A 689 9.94 1.47 -25.03
N ARG A 690 9.36 2.31 -24.16
CA ARG A 690 10.05 2.82 -22.96
C ARG A 690 9.21 2.62 -21.72
N LEU A 691 9.85 2.17 -20.64
CA LEU A 691 9.27 2.04 -19.31
C LEU A 691 9.73 3.22 -18.44
N THR A 692 8.79 3.93 -17.85
CA THR A 692 9.07 5.08 -16.99
C THR A 692 9.44 4.62 -15.57
N LEU A 693 10.56 5.12 -15.04
CA LEU A 693 11.18 4.60 -13.81
C LEU A 693 11.08 5.55 -12.61
N LEU A 694 11.46 6.82 -12.80
CA LEU A 694 11.49 7.87 -11.77
C LEU A 694 11.14 9.23 -12.38
N HIS A 695 10.35 10.05 -11.68
CA HIS A 695 9.83 11.34 -12.17
C HIS A 695 10.09 12.46 -11.16
N THR A 696 10.84 13.48 -11.58
CA THR A 696 11.10 14.68 -10.77
C THR A 696 10.98 15.92 -11.67
N PRO A 697 9.83 16.61 -11.67
CA PRO A 697 9.56 17.72 -12.58
C PRO A 697 10.36 18.98 -12.22
N GLU A 698 10.48 19.92 -13.16
CA GLU A 698 10.82 21.32 -12.88
C GLU A 698 9.56 22.07 -12.43
N THR A 699 9.58 22.62 -11.21
CA THR A 699 8.43 23.28 -10.57
C THR A 699 8.58 24.81 -10.55
N LYS A 700 7.44 25.54 -10.45
CA LYS A 700 7.40 27.01 -10.23
C LYS A 700 6.18 27.39 -9.39
N GLY A 701 6.41 28.12 -8.30
CA GLY A 701 5.32 28.64 -7.47
C GLY A 701 4.71 27.56 -6.58
N ASN A 702 3.45 27.18 -6.83
CA ASN A 702 2.76 26.16 -6.05
C ASN A 702 3.42 24.78 -6.21
N TYR A 703 3.29 23.94 -5.19
CA TYR A 703 3.83 22.56 -5.18
C TYR A 703 5.33 22.48 -5.45
N ALA A 704 6.09 23.53 -5.10
CA ALA A 704 7.52 23.59 -5.38
C ALA A 704 8.28 22.35 -4.88
N TYR A 705 7.90 21.81 -3.71
CA TYR A 705 8.47 20.61 -3.09
C TYR A 705 8.44 19.34 -3.96
N GLN A 706 7.59 19.29 -5.00
CA GLN A 706 7.45 18.12 -5.87
C GLN A 706 8.68 17.89 -6.76
N ASP A 707 9.57 18.87 -6.92
CA ASP A 707 10.84 18.71 -7.64
C ASP A 707 11.84 17.79 -6.92
N HIS A 708 11.62 17.49 -5.63
CA HIS A 708 12.41 16.56 -4.83
C HIS A 708 11.59 15.34 -4.35
N GLN A 709 10.39 15.10 -4.88
CA GLN A 709 9.44 14.13 -4.31
C GLN A 709 9.94 12.68 -4.31
N ASP A 710 10.68 12.28 -5.35
CA ASP A 710 11.27 10.94 -5.47
C ASP A 710 12.75 10.90 -5.02
N PHE A 711 13.25 11.91 -4.30
CA PHE A 711 14.63 11.90 -3.81
C PHE A 711 14.84 10.83 -2.73
N GLY A 712 15.76 9.90 -2.95
CA GLY A 712 16.00 8.81 -2.02
C GLY A 712 16.52 7.55 -2.69
N PHE A 713 16.57 6.45 -1.94
CA PHE A 713 16.99 5.17 -2.46
C PHE A 713 15.84 4.40 -3.09
N HIS A 714 16.04 3.93 -4.32
CA HIS A 714 15.06 3.14 -5.05
C HIS A 714 15.65 1.79 -5.46
N THR A 715 14.87 0.73 -5.28
CA THR A 715 15.18 -0.60 -5.79
C THR A 715 14.00 -1.16 -6.60
N PHE A 716 14.29 -1.65 -7.80
CA PHE A 716 13.27 -2.23 -8.68
C PHE A 716 13.89 -3.13 -9.75
N THR A 717 13.08 -4.03 -10.28
CA THR A 717 13.46 -4.96 -11.33
C THR A 717 12.52 -4.81 -12.53
N TYR A 718 13.12 -4.70 -13.71
CA TYR A 718 12.42 -4.99 -14.96
C TYR A 718 13.16 -6.12 -15.69
N SER A 719 12.43 -6.89 -16.49
CA SER A 719 12.97 -8.06 -17.16
C SER A 719 12.64 -8.04 -18.65
N LEU A 720 13.49 -8.68 -19.46
CA LEU A 720 13.28 -8.85 -20.90
C LEU A 720 13.23 -10.34 -21.23
N THR A 721 12.24 -10.76 -22.00
CA THR A 721 12.14 -12.11 -22.56
C THR A 721 11.76 -12.06 -24.03
N GLY A 722 12.49 -12.80 -24.86
CA GLY A 722 12.23 -12.94 -26.28
C GLY A 722 11.42 -14.21 -26.56
N HIS A 723 10.42 -14.10 -27.44
CA HIS A 723 9.57 -15.21 -27.86
C HIS A 723 9.57 -15.35 -29.39
N ASN A 724 9.45 -16.61 -29.84
CA ASN A 724 9.43 -16.96 -31.25
C ASN A 724 7.98 -17.08 -31.71
N GLY A 725 7.60 -16.34 -32.76
CA GLY A 725 6.23 -16.33 -33.26
C GLY A 725 5.36 -15.19 -32.68
N ALA A 726 4.06 -15.45 -32.61
CA ALA A 726 3.07 -14.55 -32.03
C ALA A 726 3.14 -14.56 -30.49
N LEU A 727 2.71 -13.47 -29.86
CA LEU A 727 2.60 -13.36 -28.41
C LEU A 727 1.64 -14.40 -27.82
N ASP A 728 2.15 -15.22 -26.91
CA ASP A 728 1.37 -16.04 -26.00
C ASP A 728 1.11 -15.24 -24.70
N LYS A 729 -0.06 -14.60 -24.64
CA LYS A 729 -0.40 -13.69 -23.53
C LYS A 729 -0.45 -14.43 -22.18
N PRO A 730 -1.11 -15.60 -22.04
CA PRO A 730 -1.07 -16.37 -20.80
C PRO A 730 0.36 -16.73 -20.36
N ALA A 731 1.22 -17.17 -21.27
CA ALA A 731 2.59 -17.53 -20.92
C ALA A 731 3.41 -16.32 -20.46
N THR A 732 3.25 -15.16 -21.11
CA THR A 732 3.89 -13.90 -20.69
C THR A 732 3.36 -13.42 -19.33
N ALA A 733 2.05 -13.50 -19.10
CA ALA A 733 1.44 -13.16 -17.82
C ALA A 733 1.98 -14.06 -16.69
N ILE A 734 2.12 -15.37 -16.91
CA ILE A 734 2.73 -16.30 -15.95
C ILE A 734 4.17 -15.90 -15.61
N LYS A 735 4.98 -15.50 -16.60
CA LYS A 735 6.35 -15.02 -16.36
C LYS A 735 6.37 -13.73 -15.52
N ALA A 736 5.43 -12.82 -15.76
CA ALA A 736 5.27 -11.59 -14.98
C ALA A 736 4.82 -11.88 -13.54
N GLU A 737 3.89 -12.82 -13.34
CA GLU A 737 3.46 -13.26 -12.01
C GLU A 737 4.62 -13.91 -11.24
N ILE A 738 5.42 -14.77 -11.87
CA ILE A 738 6.59 -15.38 -11.22
C ILE A 738 7.64 -14.33 -10.79
N LEU A 739 7.81 -13.25 -11.56
CA LEU A 739 8.69 -12.13 -11.18
C LEU A 739 8.16 -11.41 -9.92
N ASN A 740 6.85 -11.20 -9.83
CA ASN A 740 6.20 -10.48 -8.73
C ASN A 740 5.93 -11.35 -7.49
N GLN A 741 5.78 -12.67 -7.66
CA GLN A 741 5.45 -13.65 -6.63
C GLN A 741 6.46 -14.82 -6.63
N PRO A 742 7.72 -14.58 -6.26
CA PRO A 742 8.76 -15.62 -6.26
C PRO A 742 8.50 -16.70 -5.20
N ILE A 743 9.13 -17.87 -5.38
CA ILE A 743 9.16 -18.94 -4.36
C ILE A 743 9.89 -18.42 -3.12
N LYS A 744 9.25 -18.56 -1.96
CA LYS A 744 9.78 -18.15 -0.65
C LYS A 744 10.36 -19.34 0.09
N ALA A 745 11.40 -19.12 0.88
CA ALA A 745 12.11 -20.17 1.61
C ALA A 745 12.02 -19.96 3.13
N PHE A 746 11.88 -21.06 3.87
CA PHE A 746 11.83 -21.07 5.33
C PHE A 746 12.73 -22.18 5.87
N SER A 747 13.64 -21.86 6.78
CA SER A 747 14.46 -22.86 7.48
C SER A 747 13.62 -23.54 8.55
N SER A 748 13.73 -24.86 8.66
CA SER A 748 12.96 -25.66 9.62
C SER A 748 13.90 -26.49 10.52
N PRO A 749 13.50 -26.83 11.76
CA PRO A 749 14.10 -27.95 12.47
C PRO A 749 13.78 -29.28 11.77
N LYS A 750 14.56 -30.34 12.10
CA LYS A 750 14.32 -31.70 11.63
C LYS A 750 13.32 -32.42 12.52
N HIS A 751 12.20 -32.88 11.96
CA HIS A 751 11.23 -33.69 12.67
C HIS A 751 10.40 -34.55 11.72
N ALA A 752 9.75 -35.58 12.25
CA ALA A 752 8.76 -36.36 11.50
C ALA A 752 7.46 -35.56 11.33
N GLY A 753 6.72 -35.85 10.28
CA GLY A 753 5.40 -35.30 10.00
C GLY A 753 4.55 -36.28 9.17
N THR A 754 3.27 -35.98 9.05
CA THR A 754 2.24 -36.85 8.44
C THR A 754 1.96 -36.52 6.98
N LEU A 755 2.28 -35.31 6.50
CA LEU A 755 2.05 -34.88 5.12
C LEU A 755 3.12 -35.39 4.13
N GLY A 756 4.22 -35.93 4.63
CA GLY A 756 5.41 -36.23 3.81
C GLY A 756 6.22 -34.97 3.53
N LYS A 757 7.01 -34.99 2.44
CA LYS A 757 7.94 -33.90 2.08
C LYS A 757 7.37 -32.89 1.10
N GLU A 758 6.19 -33.14 0.56
CA GLU A 758 5.50 -32.26 -0.38
C GLU A 758 4.02 -32.17 -0.03
N PHE A 759 3.46 -30.98 -0.17
CA PHE A 759 2.04 -30.75 0.03
C PHE A 759 1.56 -29.67 -0.95
N ALA A 760 0.50 -29.95 -1.72
CA ALA A 760 -0.14 -28.98 -2.60
C ALA A 760 -1.60 -28.84 -2.21
N PHE A 761 -2.09 -27.61 -2.13
CA PHE A 761 -3.42 -27.34 -1.60
C PHE A 761 -4.49 -27.17 -2.71
N VAL A 762 -4.21 -26.36 -3.74
CA VAL A 762 -5.16 -26.15 -4.84
C VAL A 762 -4.43 -25.95 -6.17
N ARG A 763 -5.04 -26.40 -7.27
CA ARG A 763 -4.55 -26.17 -8.63
C ARG A 763 -5.68 -26.03 -9.63
N SER A 764 -5.42 -25.29 -10.71
CA SER A 764 -6.23 -25.34 -11.93
C SER A 764 -5.74 -26.46 -12.85
N SER A 765 -6.65 -27.01 -13.67
CA SER A 765 -6.31 -27.95 -14.74
C SER A 765 -6.03 -27.26 -16.09
N ASN A 766 -6.20 -25.94 -16.16
CA ASN A 766 -6.05 -25.13 -17.36
C ASN A 766 -5.31 -23.84 -17.02
N ASP A 767 -4.15 -23.61 -17.65
CA ASP A 767 -3.27 -22.47 -17.37
C ASP A 767 -3.86 -21.13 -17.88
N GLN A 768 -4.93 -21.16 -18.68
CA GLN A 768 -5.70 -19.97 -19.07
C GLN A 768 -6.79 -19.59 -18.06
N VAL A 769 -7.04 -20.45 -17.06
CA VAL A 769 -7.99 -20.19 -15.96
C VAL A 769 -7.21 -20.17 -14.65
N VAL A 770 -6.78 -18.97 -14.24
CA VAL A 770 -5.84 -18.77 -13.13
C VAL A 770 -6.60 -18.44 -11.85
N ILE A 771 -6.20 -19.04 -10.72
CA ILE A 771 -6.78 -18.70 -9.41
C ILE A 771 -6.07 -17.46 -8.87
N LYS A 772 -6.76 -16.32 -8.83
CA LYS A 772 -6.20 -15.03 -8.46
C LYS A 772 -6.43 -14.64 -7.00
N ALA A 773 -7.42 -15.25 -6.34
CA ALA A 773 -7.56 -15.19 -4.89
C ALA A 773 -7.98 -16.53 -4.29
N LEU A 774 -7.41 -16.87 -3.14
CA LEU A 774 -7.86 -17.94 -2.25
C LEU A 774 -7.76 -17.46 -0.80
N LYS A 775 -8.91 -17.19 -0.19
CA LYS A 775 -9.04 -16.63 1.17
C LYS A 775 -10.21 -17.25 1.92
N LYS A 776 -10.36 -16.92 3.20
CA LYS A 776 -11.62 -17.15 3.92
C LYS A 776 -12.60 -16.02 3.61
N ALA A 777 -13.90 -16.29 3.51
CA ALA A 777 -14.91 -15.24 3.32
C ALA A 777 -14.93 -14.27 4.52
N GLU A 778 -15.24 -13.00 4.31
CA GLU A 778 -15.27 -12.00 5.39
C GLU A 778 -16.38 -12.27 6.41
N VAL A 779 -17.49 -12.87 5.97
CA VAL A 779 -18.72 -13.03 6.79
C VAL A 779 -19.19 -14.47 6.96
N SER A 780 -18.55 -15.45 6.31
CA SER A 780 -18.93 -16.87 6.42
C SER A 780 -17.73 -17.79 6.64
N ASP A 781 -17.99 -19.03 7.04
CA ASP A 781 -16.97 -20.07 7.24
C ASP A 781 -16.58 -20.79 5.93
N GLU A 782 -16.86 -20.18 4.77
CA GLU A 782 -16.55 -20.72 3.45
C GLU A 782 -15.23 -20.11 2.93
N TYR A 783 -14.50 -20.83 2.09
CA TYR A 783 -13.34 -20.29 1.37
C TYR A 783 -13.80 -19.62 0.08
N VAL A 784 -13.26 -18.43 -0.21
CA VAL A 784 -13.48 -17.72 -1.47
C VAL A 784 -12.39 -18.12 -2.45
N VAL A 785 -12.79 -18.53 -3.66
CA VAL A 785 -11.89 -18.82 -4.77
C VAL A 785 -12.30 -17.97 -5.96
N ARG A 786 -11.37 -17.12 -6.42
CA ARG A 786 -11.59 -16.25 -7.58
C ARG A 786 -10.70 -16.67 -8.73
N VAL A 787 -11.29 -16.80 -9.92
CA VAL A 787 -10.60 -17.25 -11.13
C VAL A 787 -10.79 -16.26 -12.27
N TYR A 788 -9.72 -16.02 -13.02
CA TYR A 788 -9.72 -15.17 -14.21
C TYR A 788 -9.44 -16.03 -15.45
N GLU A 789 -10.10 -15.69 -16.56
CA GLU A 789 -9.71 -16.15 -17.88
C GLU A 789 -8.69 -15.16 -18.48
N THR A 790 -7.49 -15.61 -18.84
CA THR A 790 -6.39 -14.71 -19.24
C THR A 790 -6.04 -14.76 -20.73
N GLY A 791 -6.64 -15.68 -21.50
CA GLY A 791 -6.36 -15.88 -22.93
C GLY A 791 -7.15 -14.97 -23.87
N GLY A 792 -8.39 -14.62 -23.52
CA GLY A 792 -9.20 -13.64 -24.24
C GLY A 792 -9.76 -14.06 -25.60
N ALA A 793 -9.53 -15.31 -26.04
CA ALA A 793 -9.87 -15.76 -27.39
C ALA A 793 -11.20 -16.52 -27.47
N ALA A 794 -11.46 -17.42 -26.51
CA ALA A 794 -12.63 -18.28 -26.48
C ALA A 794 -12.98 -18.68 -25.04
N PRO A 795 -14.24 -19.08 -24.76
CA PRO A 795 -14.61 -19.61 -23.45
C PRO A 795 -13.73 -20.79 -23.03
N GLN A 796 -13.31 -20.79 -21.78
CA GLN A 796 -12.46 -21.83 -21.19
C GLN A 796 -13.24 -22.72 -20.23
N GLN A 797 -12.73 -23.93 -20.05
CA GLN A 797 -13.15 -24.83 -18.98
C GLN A 797 -11.95 -25.22 -18.13
N ALA A 798 -12.17 -25.37 -16.82
CA ALA A 798 -11.16 -25.83 -15.88
C ALA A 798 -11.80 -26.61 -14.73
N ALA A 799 -11.05 -27.57 -14.20
CA ALA A 799 -11.35 -28.21 -12.92
C ALA A 799 -10.38 -27.66 -11.87
N ILE A 800 -10.90 -26.87 -10.93
CA ILE A 800 -10.13 -26.41 -9.77
C ILE A 800 -10.13 -27.53 -8.74
N THR A 801 -8.97 -28.16 -8.54
CA THR A 801 -8.82 -29.34 -7.69
C THR A 801 -8.20 -28.97 -6.36
N PHE A 802 -8.93 -29.22 -5.26
CA PHE A 802 -8.47 -28.99 -3.89
C PHE A 802 -7.88 -30.26 -3.27
N ALA A 803 -7.07 -30.08 -2.22
CA ALA A 803 -6.57 -31.17 -1.38
C ALA A 803 -7.67 -31.87 -0.57
N GLY A 804 -8.78 -31.16 -0.28
CA GLY A 804 -9.94 -31.66 0.43
C GLY A 804 -11.16 -31.84 -0.46
N GLU A 805 -12.07 -32.74 -0.08
CA GLU A 805 -13.38 -32.86 -0.72
C GLU A 805 -14.24 -31.62 -0.44
N ILE A 806 -15.00 -31.19 -1.43
CA ILE A 806 -15.96 -30.09 -1.34
C ILE A 806 -17.26 -30.64 -0.75
N GLU A 807 -17.77 -29.99 0.30
CA GLU A 807 -19.10 -30.24 0.88
C GLU A 807 -20.17 -29.41 0.20
N LYS A 808 -19.84 -28.15 -0.10
CA LYS A 808 -20.74 -27.17 -0.70
C LYS A 808 -19.90 -26.22 -1.55
N ALA A 809 -20.38 -25.88 -2.74
CA ALA A 809 -19.87 -24.76 -3.51
C ALA A 809 -21.02 -23.95 -4.10
N VAL A 810 -20.86 -22.64 -4.13
CA VAL A 810 -21.82 -21.70 -4.72
C VAL A 810 -21.07 -20.66 -5.54
N LEU A 811 -21.72 -20.14 -6.58
CA LEU A 811 -21.26 -18.98 -7.32
C LEU A 811 -21.54 -17.73 -6.49
N ALA A 812 -20.57 -16.84 -6.42
CA ALA A 812 -20.67 -15.56 -5.73
C ALA A 812 -20.24 -14.41 -6.65
N ASP A 813 -20.72 -13.21 -6.35
CA ASP A 813 -20.23 -11.98 -6.96
C ASP A 813 -18.92 -11.53 -6.31
N GLY A 814 -18.39 -10.39 -6.77
CA GLY A 814 -17.12 -9.88 -6.30
C GLY A 814 -17.09 -9.46 -4.84
N THR A 815 -18.27 -9.24 -4.23
CA THR A 815 -18.49 -8.86 -2.84
C THR A 815 -18.81 -10.05 -1.95
N GLU A 816 -18.63 -11.27 -2.46
CA GLU A 816 -18.86 -12.56 -1.79
C GLU A 816 -20.35 -12.91 -1.59
N LYS A 817 -21.27 -12.16 -2.21
CA LYS A 817 -22.71 -12.44 -2.17
C LYS A 817 -23.03 -13.65 -3.04
N GLU A 818 -23.81 -14.59 -2.51
CA GLU A 818 -24.23 -15.78 -3.24
C GLU A 818 -25.20 -15.39 -4.38
N ILE A 819 -24.87 -15.77 -5.61
CA ILE A 819 -25.66 -15.45 -6.82
C ILE A 819 -26.13 -16.69 -7.59
N GLY A 820 -25.70 -17.88 -7.20
CA GLY A 820 -26.15 -19.12 -7.84
C GLY A 820 -25.43 -20.36 -7.34
N ASN A 821 -25.82 -21.51 -7.88
CA ASN A 821 -25.17 -22.79 -7.59
C ASN A 821 -23.84 -22.91 -8.35
N ALA A 822 -22.88 -23.63 -7.78
CA ALA A 822 -21.67 -24.04 -8.48
C ALA A 822 -21.64 -25.56 -8.69
N ASP A 823 -21.08 -25.98 -9.82
CA ASP A 823 -20.92 -27.40 -10.14
C ASP A 823 -19.61 -27.94 -9.55
N PHE A 824 -19.70 -29.05 -8.81
CA PHE A 824 -18.52 -29.68 -8.22
C PHE A 824 -18.72 -31.19 -8.08
N ASN A 825 -17.61 -31.92 -8.11
CA ASN A 825 -17.56 -33.36 -7.90
C ASN A 825 -16.39 -33.71 -7.00
N LYS A 826 -16.67 -34.30 -5.83
CA LYS A 826 -15.65 -34.61 -4.80
C LYS A 826 -14.82 -33.36 -4.47
N ASN A 827 -13.53 -33.35 -4.83
CA ASN A 827 -12.60 -32.26 -4.57
C ASN A 827 -12.40 -31.32 -5.78
N GLN A 828 -13.21 -31.44 -6.83
CA GLN A 828 -13.09 -30.66 -8.06
C GLN A 828 -14.26 -29.71 -8.21
N LEU A 829 -13.97 -28.41 -8.31
CA LEU A 829 -14.92 -27.38 -8.71
C LEU A 829 -14.81 -27.19 -10.23
N ASN A 830 -15.92 -27.37 -10.94
CA ASN A 830 -15.98 -27.23 -12.39
C ASN A 830 -16.28 -25.78 -12.76
N VAL A 831 -15.43 -25.21 -13.61
CA VAL A 831 -15.50 -23.81 -14.02
C VAL A 831 -15.68 -23.75 -15.53
N SER A 832 -16.65 -22.95 -15.98
CA SER A 832 -16.78 -22.52 -17.37
C SER A 832 -16.85 -21.00 -17.40
N ILE A 833 -15.87 -20.39 -18.06
CA ILE A 833 -15.63 -18.95 -17.97
C ILE A 833 -15.43 -18.35 -19.37
N ALA A 834 -16.01 -17.18 -19.59
CA ALA A 834 -15.92 -16.46 -20.86
C ALA A 834 -14.58 -15.70 -20.97
N PRO A 835 -14.18 -15.29 -22.19
CA PRO A 835 -12.95 -14.52 -22.41
C PRO A 835 -12.81 -13.31 -21.47
N TYR A 836 -11.62 -13.13 -20.89
CA TYR A 836 -11.28 -12.04 -19.97
C TYR A 836 -12.26 -11.81 -18.81
N SER A 837 -13.06 -12.82 -18.47
CA SER A 837 -14.08 -12.70 -17.41
C SER A 837 -13.53 -13.10 -16.05
N ILE A 838 -14.24 -12.70 -15.01
CA ILE A 838 -14.01 -13.09 -13.61
C ILE A 838 -15.13 -14.01 -13.15
N GLN A 839 -14.81 -15.04 -12.37
CA GLN A 839 -15.79 -15.77 -11.56
C GLN A 839 -15.30 -15.91 -10.12
N THR A 840 -16.24 -15.90 -9.18
CA THR A 840 -15.97 -16.07 -7.75
C THR A 840 -16.85 -17.16 -7.20
N PHE A 841 -16.27 -18.00 -6.37
CA PHE A 841 -16.94 -19.13 -5.75
C PHE A 841 -16.72 -19.08 -4.25
N LYS A 842 -17.75 -19.45 -3.48
CA LYS A 842 -17.58 -19.81 -2.07
C LYS A 842 -17.63 -21.33 -1.95
N VAL A 843 -16.60 -21.91 -1.36
CA VAL A 843 -16.35 -23.34 -1.28
C VAL A 843 -16.17 -23.73 0.18
N LYS A 844 -16.98 -24.66 0.65
CA LYS A 844 -16.79 -25.31 1.94
C LYS A 844 -16.15 -26.68 1.73
N LEU A 845 -14.98 -26.89 2.32
CA LEU A 845 -14.28 -28.17 2.27
C LEU A 845 -14.63 -29.03 3.49
N LYS A 846 -14.65 -30.35 3.32
CA LYS A 846 -14.69 -31.29 4.45
C LYS A 846 -13.49 -31.02 5.34
N LYS A 847 -13.74 -30.83 6.64
CA LYS A 847 -12.68 -30.64 7.62
C LYS A 847 -11.75 -31.85 7.61
N LYS A 848 -10.44 -31.62 7.50
CA LYS A 848 -9.45 -32.71 7.59
C LYS A 848 -9.24 -33.15 9.03
N ALA A 849 -9.19 -32.19 9.94
CA ALA A 849 -9.05 -32.38 11.38
C ALA A 849 -9.70 -31.22 12.11
N ASP A 850 -10.11 -31.46 13.35
CA ASP A 850 -10.49 -30.36 14.24
C ASP A 850 -9.25 -29.55 14.62
N LEU A 851 -9.42 -28.23 14.68
CA LEU A 851 -8.37 -27.32 15.10
C LEU A 851 -7.92 -27.69 16.52
N GLN A 852 -6.65 -28.07 16.66
CA GLN A 852 -6.07 -28.29 17.98
C GLN A 852 -5.64 -26.95 18.58
N ALA A 853 -6.31 -26.51 19.65
CA ALA A 853 -5.87 -25.33 20.38
C ALA A 853 -4.44 -25.57 20.91
N PRO A 854 -3.52 -24.60 20.75
CA PRO A 854 -2.20 -24.72 21.35
C PRO A 854 -2.38 -24.90 22.86
N ALA A 855 -1.67 -25.88 23.43
CA ALA A 855 -1.62 -26.06 24.87
C ALA A 855 -0.91 -24.83 25.46
N CYS A 856 -1.71 -23.91 25.98
CA CYS A 856 -1.25 -22.63 26.51
C CYS A 856 -1.76 -22.40 27.93
N ALA A 857 -1.03 -21.56 28.67
CA ALA A 857 -1.46 -21.01 29.94
C ALA A 857 -1.10 -19.53 30.01
N TYR A 858 -1.96 -18.75 30.62
CA TYR A 858 -1.73 -17.33 30.87
C TYR A 858 -1.02 -17.19 32.22
N LEU A 859 0.15 -16.55 32.21
CA LEU A 859 0.90 -16.28 33.42
C LEU A 859 0.31 -15.02 34.06
N PRO A 860 -0.16 -15.07 35.33
CA PRO A 860 -0.68 -13.88 35.99
C PRO A 860 0.44 -12.86 36.18
N LEU A 861 0.11 -11.59 35.97
CA LEU A 861 1.01 -10.45 36.17
C LEU A 861 0.41 -9.56 37.25
N ASP A 862 1.23 -9.16 38.22
CA ASP A 862 0.84 -8.23 39.29
C ASP A 862 0.89 -6.79 38.76
N TYR A 863 -0.11 -6.43 37.96
CA TYR A 863 -0.17 -5.13 37.29
C TYR A 863 -0.09 -3.96 38.28
N ASP A 864 0.73 -2.97 37.95
CA ASP A 864 1.00 -1.79 38.77
C ASP A 864 0.81 -0.46 38.02
N ARG A 865 0.45 -0.54 36.73
CA ARG A 865 0.20 0.61 35.86
C ARG A 865 -1.15 0.48 35.17
N ARG A 866 -1.91 1.57 35.13
CA ARG A 866 -3.14 1.66 34.33
C ARG A 866 -2.80 2.27 32.97
N CYS A 867 -2.66 1.42 31.97
CA CYS A 867 -2.17 1.77 30.65
C CYS A 867 -3.27 2.21 29.68
N PHE A 868 -4.52 1.87 29.98
CA PHE A 868 -5.68 2.08 29.13
C PHE A 868 -6.61 3.14 29.73
N SER A 869 -7.32 3.87 28.87
CA SER A 869 -8.44 4.71 29.28
C SER A 869 -9.56 4.67 28.26
N TRP A 870 -10.79 4.88 28.72
CA TRP A 870 -11.95 5.04 27.84
C TRP A 870 -12.07 6.50 27.39
N ASN A 871 -12.64 6.71 26.20
CA ASN A 871 -12.86 8.05 25.63
C ASN A 871 -13.55 9.02 26.61
N ALA A 872 -14.56 8.58 27.37
CA ALA A 872 -15.24 9.42 28.37
C ALA A 872 -14.42 9.71 29.64
N PHE A 873 -13.34 8.95 29.87
CA PHE A 873 -12.53 8.97 31.09
C PHE A 873 -11.02 9.04 30.79
N ARG A 874 -10.62 9.86 29.81
CA ARG A 874 -9.24 9.90 29.29
C ARG A 874 -8.15 10.12 30.36
N LYS A 875 -8.46 10.84 31.44
CA LYS A 875 -7.53 11.13 32.55
C LYS A 875 -7.26 9.96 33.47
N GLU A 876 -8.04 8.88 33.37
CA GLU A 876 -7.91 7.74 34.26
C GLU A 876 -6.69 6.86 33.92
N GLY A 877 -6.21 6.87 32.66
CA GLY A 877 -5.06 6.08 32.20
C GLY A 877 -3.77 6.91 32.08
N ASN A 878 -2.62 6.27 32.27
CA ASN A 878 -1.31 6.89 32.06
C ASN A 878 -0.24 5.83 31.72
N PHE A 879 -0.05 5.62 30.42
CA PHE A 879 1.07 4.85 29.88
C PHE A 879 2.33 5.70 29.75
N GLU A 880 2.25 6.94 29.27
CA GLU A 880 3.40 7.85 29.09
C GLU A 880 2.94 9.29 29.20
N SER A 881 3.46 10.07 30.17
CA SER A 881 3.18 11.50 30.32
C SER A 881 1.70 11.93 30.28
N GLY A 882 0.80 11.09 30.82
CA GLY A 882 -0.65 11.33 30.80
C GLY A 882 -1.36 10.82 29.54
N ASN A 883 -0.62 10.24 28.59
CA ASN A 883 -1.17 9.55 27.43
C ASN A 883 -1.43 8.07 27.73
N SER A 884 -2.42 7.47 27.10
CA SER A 884 -2.78 6.05 27.28
C SER A 884 -3.32 5.43 25.99
N TYR A 885 -3.36 4.09 25.94
CA TYR A 885 -4.04 3.40 24.84
C TYR A 885 -5.54 3.63 24.92
N ALA A 886 -6.16 3.78 23.75
CA ALA A 886 -7.60 3.87 23.61
C ALA A 886 -8.26 2.50 23.90
N ALA A 887 -8.96 2.40 25.04
CA ALA A 887 -9.55 1.14 25.50
C ALA A 887 -10.65 0.61 24.56
N GLU A 888 -11.32 1.50 23.83
CA GLU A 888 -12.36 1.18 22.85
C GLU A 888 -11.82 0.50 21.57
N LEU A 889 -10.53 0.67 21.26
CA LEU A 889 -9.89 0.01 20.12
C LEU A 889 -9.33 -1.38 20.46
N LEU A 890 -9.25 -1.71 21.76
CA LEU A 890 -8.70 -2.98 22.23
C LEU A 890 -9.80 -4.05 22.32
N PRO A 891 -9.47 -5.32 22.04
CA PRO A 891 -10.41 -6.42 22.30
C PRO A 891 -10.77 -6.49 23.79
N ASP A 892 -11.93 -7.08 24.11
CA ASP A 892 -12.44 -7.09 25.49
C ASP A 892 -11.54 -7.86 26.47
N SER A 893 -10.86 -8.91 26.03
CA SER A 893 -10.03 -9.73 26.93
C SER A 893 -8.89 -10.50 26.27
N ILE A 894 -9.11 -11.05 25.06
CA ILE A 894 -8.09 -11.85 24.37
C ILE A 894 -7.65 -11.15 23.10
N LEU A 895 -6.38 -10.77 23.05
CA LEU A 895 -5.69 -10.38 21.83
C LEU A 895 -5.01 -11.62 21.22
N LYS A 896 -5.16 -11.85 19.92
CA LYS A 896 -4.47 -12.95 19.23
C LYS A 896 -3.45 -12.39 18.26
N ALA A 897 -2.21 -12.82 18.36
CA ALA A 897 -1.15 -12.49 17.42
C ALA A 897 -0.45 -13.77 16.97
N ASP A 898 -0.43 -14.04 15.66
CA ASP A 898 0.21 -15.21 15.03
C ASP A 898 -0.18 -16.56 15.66
N GLY A 899 -1.46 -16.70 15.98
CA GLY A 899 -2.01 -17.90 16.63
C GLY A 899 -1.78 -17.98 18.15
N ILE A 900 -1.07 -17.02 18.75
CA ILE A 900 -0.82 -16.96 20.19
C ILE A 900 -1.88 -16.05 20.86
N PRO A 901 -2.67 -16.56 21.82
CA PRO A 901 -3.61 -15.74 22.58
C PRO A 901 -2.92 -15.05 23.76
N PHE A 902 -3.24 -13.79 23.99
CA PHE A 902 -2.80 -12.97 25.11
C PHE A 902 -4.01 -12.50 25.89
N ARG A 903 -4.05 -12.83 27.18
CA ARG A 903 -5.09 -12.33 28.09
C ARG A 903 -4.67 -10.98 28.63
N LEU A 904 -5.38 -9.94 28.20
CA LEU A 904 -5.20 -8.58 28.69
C LEU A 904 -5.80 -8.42 30.10
N GLY A 905 -5.26 -7.48 30.87
CA GLY A 905 -5.86 -7.04 32.13
C GLY A 905 -7.18 -6.30 31.93
N GLU A 906 -7.96 -6.17 33.00
CA GLU A 906 -9.20 -5.39 33.02
C GLU A 906 -8.91 -3.91 32.68
N LYS A 907 -9.71 -3.34 31.78
CA LYS A 907 -9.46 -2.00 31.20
C LYS A 907 -9.56 -0.88 32.25
N GLU A 908 -10.36 -1.09 33.29
CA GLU A 908 -10.69 -0.11 34.33
C GLU A 908 -9.71 -0.09 35.51
N ILE A 909 -8.78 -1.04 35.64
CA ILE A 909 -7.81 -1.09 36.76
C ILE A 909 -6.38 -1.15 36.23
N ALA A 910 -5.38 -1.40 37.10
CA ALA A 910 -4.02 -1.63 36.62
C ALA A 910 -4.00 -2.84 35.67
N ASN A 911 -3.44 -2.64 34.47
CA ASN A 911 -3.46 -3.59 33.35
C ASN A 911 -2.13 -3.69 32.60
N GLY A 912 -1.08 -3.03 33.11
CA GLY A 912 0.30 -3.24 32.71
C GLY A 912 1.21 -3.43 33.92
N LEU A 913 2.25 -4.24 33.73
CA LEU A 913 3.30 -4.49 34.72
C LEU A 913 4.58 -3.78 34.27
N THR A 914 5.02 -2.78 35.03
CA THR A 914 6.34 -2.17 34.83
C THR A 914 7.45 -3.13 35.25
N CYS A 915 8.42 -3.34 34.36
CA CYS A 915 9.59 -4.18 34.61
C CYS A 915 10.52 -3.56 35.67
N LYS A 916 10.50 -4.10 36.90
CA LYS A 916 11.30 -3.67 38.07
C LYS A 916 12.20 -4.79 38.60
N GLY A 917 12.68 -5.67 37.70
CA GLY A 917 13.40 -6.88 38.09
C GLY A 917 12.49 -7.99 38.66
N ASN A 918 11.20 -7.98 38.31
CA ASN A 918 10.23 -8.92 38.87
C ASN A 918 10.58 -10.38 38.50
N VAL A 919 10.28 -11.31 39.40
CA VAL A 919 10.48 -12.75 39.17
C VAL A 919 9.12 -13.43 39.05
N LEU A 920 8.74 -13.82 37.84
CA LEU A 920 7.51 -14.52 37.55
C LEU A 920 7.68 -16.02 37.81
N GLN A 921 6.72 -16.65 38.52
CA GLN A 921 6.76 -18.07 38.85
C GLN A 921 6.08 -18.91 37.77
N LEU A 922 6.78 -19.88 37.20
CA LEU A 922 6.20 -20.82 36.24
C LEU A 922 5.33 -21.87 36.98
N PRO A 923 4.23 -22.37 36.39
CA PRO A 923 3.35 -23.34 37.04
C PRO A 923 4.10 -24.60 37.47
N THR A 924 3.91 -25.07 38.71
CA THR A 924 4.63 -26.24 39.22
C THR A 924 4.40 -27.48 38.35
N GLY A 925 5.47 -28.14 37.92
CA GLY A 925 5.38 -29.35 37.10
C GLY A 925 4.95 -29.13 35.65
N HIS A 926 5.03 -27.88 35.14
CA HIS A 926 4.64 -27.57 33.77
C HIS A 926 5.44 -28.33 32.69
N SER A 927 4.85 -28.42 31.50
CA SER A 927 5.50 -28.94 30.29
C SER A 927 5.72 -27.88 29.20
N TYR A 928 5.39 -26.60 29.47
CA TYR A 928 5.62 -25.51 28.52
C TYR A 928 7.10 -25.30 28.24
N ASN A 929 7.44 -25.02 26.99
CA ASN A 929 8.81 -24.84 26.51
C ASN A 929 9.04 -23.46 25.87
N ARG A 930 8.00 -22.64 25.75
CA ARG A 930 8.08 -21.24 25.33
C ARG A 930 7.21 -20.34 26.20
N ILE A 931 7.67 -19.10 26.35
CA ILE A 931 6.90 -17.98 26.87
C ILE A 931 6.89 -16.88 25.81
N TYR A 932 5.72 -16.32 25.55
CA TYR A 932 5.56 -15.13 24.74
C TYR A 932 5.09 -13.97 25.61
N PHE A 933 5.68 -12.81 25.39
CA PHE A 933 5.34 -11.55 26.03
C PHE A 933 4.63 -10.63 25.05
N LEU A 934 3.65 -9.90 25.57
CA LEU A 934 3.08 -8.74 24.92
C LEU A 934 3.57 -7.51 25.68
N ALA A 935 4.37 -6.67 25.05
CA ALA A 935 5.00 -5.53 25.72
C ALA A 935 5.18 -4.32 24.79
N ALA A 936 5.41 -3.16 25.39
CA ALA A 936 5.87 -1.95 24.71
C ALA A 936 6.68 -1.08 25.68
N SER A 937 7.50 -0.19 25.12
CA SER A 937 8.23 0.82 25.89
C SER A 937 7.39 2.09 26.03
N ALA A 938 7.28 2.61 27.26
CA ALA A 938 6.69 3.90 27.60
C ALA A 938 7.58 5.10 27.27
N GLY A 939 8.78 4.87 26.72
CA GLY A 939 9.71 5.90 26.28
C GLY A 939 10.17 5.66 24.85
N GLU A 940 11.47 5.80 24.62
CA GLU A 940 12.13 5.38 23.38
C GLU A 940 12.21 3.84 23.29
N ASP A 941 12.67 3.32 22.15
CA ASP A 941 12.98 1.90 22.02
C ASP A 941 13.99 1.48 23.10
N ALA A 942 13.67 0.42 23.86
CA ALA A 942 14.43 0.00 25.02
C ALA A 942 15.04 -1.40 24.81
N VAL A 943 16.35 -1.53 25.02
CA VAL A 943 17.05 -2.82 24.97
C VAL A 943 17.22 -3.32 26.39
N ALA A 944 16.73 -4.54 26.67
CA ALA A 944 16.85 -5.13 27.99
C ALA A 944 17.00 -6.65 27.96
N THR A 945 17.63 -7.19 29.00
CA THR A 945 17.84 -8.64 29.15
C THR A 945 16.70 -9.27 29.94
N PHE A 946 16.05 -10.26 29.34
CA PHE A 946 15.09 -11.14 29.99
C PHE A 946 15.77 -12.49 30.27
N SER A 947 15.44 -13.14 31.39
CA SER A 947 16.09 -14.41 31.78
C SER A 947 15.09 -15.50 32.15
N THR A 948 15.30 -16.71 31.64
CA THR A 948 14.54 -17.93 31.97
C THR A 948 15.49 -18.98 32.57
N GLY A 949 15.49 -19.12 33.89
CA GLY A 949 16.51 -19.92 34.59
C GLY A 949 17.94 -19.38 34.35
N ASN A 950 18.81 -20.18 33.73
CA ASN A 950 20.18 -19.78 33.38
C ASN A 950 20.32 -19.19 31.96
N ASN A 951 19.23 -19.16 31.17
CA ASN A 951 19.25 -18.58 29.84
C ASN A 951 18.86 -17.11 29.93
N SER A 952 19.54 -16.26 29.15
CA SER A 952 19.24 -14.85 29.02
C SER A 952 19.15 -14.48 27.55
N GLN A 953 18.24 -13.58 27.21
CA GLN A 953 18.05 -13.04 25.87
C GLN A 953 17.93 -11.54 25.98
N GLU A 954 18.72 -10.83 25.18
CA GLU A 954 18.55 -9.39 24.99
C GLU A 954 17.44 -9.16 23.97
N ILE A 955 16.49 -8.27 24.32
CA ILE A 955 15.31 -7.98 23.52
C ILE A 955 15.19 -6.46 23.40
N THR A 956 15.04 -5.97 22.18
CA THR A 956 14.62 -4.60 21.89
C THR A 956 13.11 -4.52 21.97
N VAL A 957 12.59 -3.77 22.94
CA VAL A 957 11.17 -3.47 23.10
C VAL A 957 10.92 -2.07 22.54
N PRO A 958 10.26 -1.93 21.38
CA PRO A 958 10.05 -0.61 20.79
C PRO A 958 9.09 0.26 21.60
N SER A 959 9.20 1.57 21.38
CA SER A 959 8.24 2.57 21.84
C SER A 959 6.82 2.19 21.43
N TYR A 960 5.87 2.40 22.34
CA TYR A 960 4.46 2.15 22.07
C TYR A 960 3.85 3.06 21.02
N THR A 961 4.52 4.13 20.59
CA THR A 961 3.94 5.15 19.72
C THR A 961 4.92 5.57 18.62
N GLY A 962 4.43 6.33 17.63
CA GLY A 962 5.23 6.85 16.52
C GLY A 962 5.19 5.95 15.28
N PHE A 963 6.18 6.08 14.40
CA PHE A 963 6.25 5.27 13.19
C PHE A 963 7.10 4.00 13.41
N ILE A 964 6.62 2.88 12.87
CA ILE A 964 7.32 1.59 12.83
C ILE A 964 8.26 1.53 11.63
N GLY A 965 7.95 2.24 10.55
CA GLY A 965 8.85 2.35 9.42
C GLY A 965 8.61 3.61 8.60
N GLN A 966 9.66 4.03 7.90
CA GLN A 966 9.70 5.18 7.02
C GLN A 966 10.61 4.88 5.83
N TRP A 967 10.29 5.42 4.66
CA TRP A 967 11.24 5.47 3.54
C TRP A 967 12.19 6.68 3.71
N GLU A 968 13.42 6.57 3.23
CA GLU A 968 14.40 7.68 3.25
C GLU A 968 14.07 8.68 2.13
N HIS A 969 13.14 9.61 2.39
CA HIS A 969 12.92 10.77 1.53
C HIS A 969 14.01 11.80 1.82
N LEU A 970 15.04 11.84 0.98
CA LEU A 970 16.28 12.56 1.28
C LEU A 970 16.03 14.04 1.59
N GLY A 971 16.42 14.46 2.80
CA GLY A 971 16.22 15.83 3.28
C GLY A 971 14.87 16.07 3.96
N HIS A 972 14.01 15.07 4.05
CA HIS A 972 12.71 15.10 4.72
C HIS A 972 12.57 14.06 5.84
N THR A 973 12.80 12.77 5.55
CA THR A 973 12.70 11.65 6.52
C THR A 973 13.97 10.79 6.53
N GLU A 974 14.17 10.07 7.64
CA GLU A 974 15.17 8.99 7.75
C GLU A 974 14.49 7.65 7.44
N GLY A 975 15.16 6.80 6.66
CA GLY A 975 14.63 5.49 6.32
C GLY A 975 14.92 4.46 7.41
N PHE A 976 13.90 3.78 7.91
CA PHE A 976 14.04 2.71 8.90
C PHE A 976 12.85 1.75 8.89
N LEU A 977 13.03 0.58 9.49
CA LEU A 977 11.94 -0.34 9.81
C LEU A 977 12.28 -1.07 11.12
N LYS A 978 11.45 -0.93 12.15
CA LYS A 978 11.71 -1.56 13.44
C LYS A 978 11.63 -3.08 13.34
N ASP A 979 12.64 -3.77 13.86
CA ASP A 979 12.69 -5.23 13.93
C ASP A 979 11.92 -5.76 15.15
N ALA A 980 10.59 -5.68 15.09
CA ALA A 980 9.70 -6.24 16.11
C ALA A 980 8.45 -6.89 15.48
N GLU A 981 7.87 -7.87 16.15
CA GLU A 981 6.61 -8.50 15.74
C GLU A 981 5.43 -7.68 16.28
N ILE A 982 4.67 -7.05 15.38
CA ILE A 982 3.50 -6.23 15.75
C ILE A 982 2.35 -7.17 16.13
N ALA A 983 1.82 -7.01 17.35
CA ALA A 983 0.67 -7.76 17.84
C ALA A 983 -0.63 -6.93 17.81
N TYR A 984 -0.49 -5.61 17.98
CA TYR A 984 -1.58 -4.65 18.03
C TYR A 984 -1.17 -3.35 17.35
N VAL A 985 -2.12 -2.72 16.66
CA VAL A 985 -2.02 -1.37 16.11
C VAL A 985 -3.30 -0.64 16.50
N GLY A 986 -3.19 0.41 17.30
CA GLY A 986 -4.25 1.37 17.58
C GLY A 986 -4.05 2.62 16.73
N THR A 987 -5.14 3.19 16.24
CA THR A 987 -5.18 4.36 15.35
C THR A 987 -5.11 5.69 16.08
N HIS A 988 -5.32 5.73 17.40
CA HIS A 988 -5.07 6.90 18.23
C HIS A 988 -4.62 6.51 19.63
N ARG A 989 -4.16 7.53 20.37
CA ARG A 989 -3.98 7.49 21.82
C ARG A 989 -4.84 8.54 22.49
N HIS A 990 -5.17 8.32 23.76
CA HIS A 990 -5.85 9.31 24.58
C HIS A 990 -4.83 10.23 25.22
N ALA A 991 -4.98 11.53 24.98
CA ALA A 991 -4.41 12.58 25.81
C ALA A 991 -5.43 13.02 26.88
N SER A 992 -5.04 13.92 27.78
CA SER A 992 -5.86 14.31 28.94
C SER A 992 -7.23 14.92 28.62
N ASP A 993 -7.43 15.42 27.40
CA ASP A 993 -8.58 16.23 26.98
C ASP A 993 -9.06 15.95 25.54
N LYS A 994 -8.38 15.09 24.78
CA LYS A 994 -8.73 14.76 23.40
C LYS A 994 -8.17 13.40 22.96
N ASP A 995 -8.66 12.93 21.82
CA ASP A 995 -7.99 11.87 21.06
C ASP A 995 -6.89 12.51 20.21
N GLU A 996 -5.70 11.94 20.25
CA GLU A 996 -4.65 12.29 19.31
C GLU A 996 -4.79 11.39 18.09
N ALA A 997 -5.65 11.82 17.16
CA ALA A 997 -5.97 11.09 15.95
C ALA A 997 -4.72 10.71 15.17
N TYR A 998 -4.64 9.46 14.71
CA TYR A 998 -3.51 8.92 13.93
C TYR A 998 -2.14 9.02 14.61
N GLU A 999 -2.09 9.27 15.93
CA GLU A 999 -0.92 8.95 16.76
C GLU A 999 -1.02 7.49 17.18
N PHE A 1000 -0.36 6.63 16.40
CA PHE A 1000 -0.47 5.18 16.55
C PHE A 1000 -0.06 4.69 17.94
N THR A 1001 -0.72 3.64 18.40
CA THR A 1001 -0.26 2.86 19.54
C THR A 1001 0.03 1.42 19.16
N TYR A 1002 1.05 0.80 19.75
CA TYR A 1002 1.48 -0.56 19.41
C TYR A 1002 1.66 -1.42 20.66
N MET A 1003 1.41 -2.70 20.49
CA MET A 1003 1.93 -3.73 21.37
C MET A 1003 2.72 -4.72 20.53
N PHE A 1004 3.86 -5.17 21.05
CA PHE A 1004 4.77 -6.05 20.35
C PHE A 1004 4.82 -7.42 21.02
N LYS A 1005 4.93 -8.46 20.19
CA LYS A 1005 5.08 -9.84 20.61
C LYS A 1005 6.57 -10.20 20.66
N PHE A 1006 7.01 -10.77 21.78
CA PHE A 1006 8.36 -11.30 21.93
C PHE A 1006 8.30 -12.74 22.43
N GLY A 1007 9.13 -13.63 21.89
CA GLY A 1007 9.19 -15.03 22.29
C GLY A 1007 10.53 -15.39 22.94
N MET A 1008 10.47 -16.22 23.98
CA MET A 1008 11.64 -16.81 24.64
C MET A 1008 11.45 -18.30 24.90
N ASP A 1009 12.56 -19.03 24.85
CA ASP A 1009 12.58 -20.45 25.22
C ASP A 1009 12.57 -20.61 26.74
N ILE A 1010 11.88 -21.65 27.22
CA ILE A 1010 11.86 -22.08 28.62
C ILE A 1010 12.71 -23.35 28.74
N PRO A 1011 13.90 -23.28 29.37
CA PRO A 1011 14.74 -24.44 29.58
C PRO A 1011 14.04 -25.49 30.45
N LYS A 1012 14.35 -26.76 30.20
CA LYS A 1012 13.82 -27.86 31.01
C LYS A 1012 14.22 -27.67 32.48
N GLY A 1013 13.23 -27.63 33.37
CA GLY A 1013 13.42 -27.46 34.81
C GLY A 1013 13.54 -26.01 35.27
N ALA A 1014 13.43 -25.03 34.37
CA ALA A 1014 13.26 -23.63 34.77
C ALA A 1014 11.96 -23.49 35.57
N THR A 1015 12.02 -22.80 36.70
CA THR A 1015 10.86 -22.55 37.58
C THR A 1015 10.44 -21.09 37.58
N THR A 1016 11.30 -20.20 37.05
CA THR A 1016 11.08 -18.76 37.09
C THR A 1016 11.50 -18.08 35.79
N VAL A 1017 10.90 -16.92 35.55
CA VAL A 1017 11.31 -15.95 34.53
C VAL A 1017 11.60 -14.63 35.22
N THR A 1018 12.81 -14.10 35.05
CA THR A 1018 13.23 -12.81 35.61
C THR A 1018 13.10 -11.75 34.52
N LEU A 1019 12.28 -10.76 34.79
CA LEU A 1019 12.10 -9.58 33.95
C LEU A 1019 13.27 -8.60 34.15
N PRO A 1020 13.55 -7.73 33.17
CA PRO A 1020 14.55 -6.68 33.36
C PRO A 1020 14.14 -5.68 34.45
N ASP A 1021 15.13 -4.97 35.01
CA ASP A 1021 14.89 -3.76 35.80
C ASP A 1021 14.99 -2.54 34.87
N HIS A 1022 13.89 -2.24 34.18
CA HIS A 1022 13.81 -1.18 33.17
C HIS A 1022 12.42 -0.54 33.20
N ALA A 1023 12.31 0.62 33.85
CA ALA A 1023 11.03 1.26 34.18
C ALA A 1023 10.14 1.63 32.97
N ASP A 1024 10.74 1.80 31.79
CA ASP A 1024 9.96 2.09 30.57
C ASP A 1024 9.33 0.84 29.95
N ILE A 1025 9.85 -0.36 30.21
CA ILE A 1025 9.30 -1.59 29.63
C ILE A 1025 8.07 -2.00 30.44
N VAL A 1026 6.93 -2.08 29.76
CA VAL A 1026 5.66 -2.48 30.36
C VAL A 1026 5.12 -3.73 29.65
N LEU A 1027 4.79 -4.74 30.44
CA LEU A 1027 4.17 -5.98 29.98
C LEU A 1027 2.65 -5.91 30.13
N PHE A 1028 1.94 -6.22 29.06
CA PHE A 1028 0.47 -6.33 29.05
C PHE A 1028 0.02 -7.76 29.32
N ALA A 1029 0.77 -8.75 28.85
CA ALA A 1029 0.43 -10.16 29.02
C ALA A 1029 1.65 -11.06 28.84
N ALA A 1030 1.57 -12.28 29.42
CA ALA A 1030 2.53 -13.34 29.22
C ALA A 1030 1.80 -14.68 29.01
N THR A 1031 2.11 -15.36 27.91
CA THR A 1031 1.47 -16.63 27.52
C THR A 1031 2.52 -17.73 27.38
N LEU A 1032 2.37 -18.78 28.18
CA LEU A 1032 3.15 -20.00 28.10
C LEU A 1032 2.57 -20.90 27.01
N VAL A 1033 3.43 -21.48 26.17
CA VAL A 1033 3.03 -22.37 25.08
C VAL A 1033 3.89 -23.61 25.09
N ASN A 1034 3.29 -24.76 24.78
CA ASN A 1034 4.01 -25.99 24.53
C ASN A 1034 4.07 -26.24 23.03
N GLU A 1035 5.18 -25.82 22.42
CA GLU A 1035 5.43 -25.99 21.00
C GLU A 1035 6.10 -27.34 20.73
N LYS A 1036 5.52 -28.15 19.85
CA LYS A 1036 6.06 -29.48 19.59
C LYS A 1036 7.46 -29.42 18.96
N TYR A 1037 7.69 -28.42 18.11
CA TYR A 1037 8.94 -28.19 17.39
C TYR A 1037 9.28 -26.70 17.43
N PRO A 1038 10.57 -26.32 17.37
CA PRO A 1038 10.97 -24.94 17.16
C PRO A 1038 10.29 -24.34 15.92
N ALA A 1039 9.96 -23.05 15.98
CA ALA A 1039 9.35 -22.36 14.85
C ALA A 1039 10.27 -22.33 13.62
N VAL A 1040 9.68 -22.37 12.43
CA VAL A 1040 10.41 -22.07 11.19
C VAL A 1040 10.83 -20.60 11.18
N THR A 1041 11.94 -20.30 10.52
CA THR A 1041 12.39 -18.93 10.29
C THR A 1041 12.42 -18.63 8.80
N PRO A 1042 12.07 -17.41 8.35
CA PRO A 1042 12.30 -17.01 6.97
C PRO A 1042 13.77 -17.24 6.58
N ALA A 1043 13.97 -17.88 5.44
CA ALA A 1043 15.26 -18.16 4.83
C ALA A 1043 15.34 -17.53 3.44
N SER A 1044 14.51 -16.53 3.17
CA SER A 1044 14.58 -15.63 2.01
C SER A 1044 13.97 -14.31 2.45
N GLU A 1045 14.30 -13.23 1.75
CA GLU A 1045 13.59 -11.95 1.93
C GLU A 1045 12.10 -12.14 1.60
N LEU A 1046 11.19 -11.69 2.48
CA LEU A 1046 9.75 -11.83 2.29
C LEU A 1046 9.11 -10.64 1.55
N PHE A 1047 9.73 -9.47 1.67
CA PHE A 1047 9.42 -8.21 0.98
C PHE A 1047 10.64 -7.27 1.08
N ARG A 1048 10.76 -6.34 0.13
CA ARG A 1048 11.80 -5.29 0.06
C ARG A 1048 11.33 -4.00 0.69
N THR A 1049 12.25 -3.26 1.29
CA THR A 1049 11.95 -1.99 1.96
C THR A 1049 12.47 -0.76 1.24
N ALA A 1050 13.25 -0.89 0.15
CA ALA A 1050 13.94 0.25 -0.48
C ALA A 1050 14.70 1.14 0.53
N LEU A 1051 15.16 0.55 1.64
CA LEU A 1051 16.07 1.16 2.59
C LEU A 1051 17.49 0.80 2.16
N LYS A 1052 18.42 1.74 2.31
CA LYS A 1052 19.84 1.40 2.13
C LYS A 1052 20.20 0.35 3.16
N ALA A 1053 20.89 -0.71 2.73
CA ALA A 1053 21.47 -1.66 3.69
C ALA A 1053 22.34 -0.86 4.65
N ASP A 1054 22.05 -0.96 5.95
CA ASP A 1054 22.70 -0.21 7.00
C ASP A 1054 24.22 -0.13 6.74
N ASN A 1055 24.72 1.08 6.44
CA ASN A 1055 25.95 1.49 7.09
C ASN A 1055 25.55 1.52 8.55
N GLY A 1056 25.74 0.40 9.25
CA GLY A 1056 25.36 0.26 10.64
C GLY A 1056 25.75 1.53 11.37
N GLU A 1057 24.78 2.39 11.62
CA GLU A 1057 24.87 3.23 12.78
C GLU A 1057 24.65 2.21 13.90
N GLU A 1058 25.76 1.61 14.33
CA GLU A 1058 25.97 1.42 15.75
C GLU A 1058 25.29 2.60 16.40
N ALA A 1059 24.37 2.33 17.33
CA ALA A 1059 23.90 3.33 18.27
C ALA A 1059 25.15 3.95 18.87
N THR A 1060 25.67 4.99 18.24
CA THR A 1060 26.88 5.67 18.66
C THR A 1060 26.45 6.22 19.98
N THR A 1061 27.09 5.72 21.03
CA THR A 1061 26.74 6.00 22.41
C THR A 1061 26.69 7.53 22.53
N LYS A 1062 25.46 8.07 22.49
CA LYS A 1062 25.20 9.49 22.41
C LYS A 1062 25.75 10.10 23.69
N THR A 1063 26.94 10.69 23.59
CA THR A 1063 27.63 11.22 24.77
C THR A 1063 27.08 12.62 24.99
N ASN A 1064 26.29 12.83 26.03
CA ASN A 1064 25.83 14.17 26.40
C ASN A 1064 27.04 15.05 26.76
N LEU A 1065 27.40 15.97 25.87
CA LEU A 1065 28.50 16.91 26.03
C LEU A 1065 28.25 17.91 27.16
N LEU A 1066 26.99 18.15 27.53
CA LEU A 1066 26.64 19.06 28.62
C LEU A 1066 27.00 18.52 30.01
N LYS A 1067 27.15 17.20 30.18
CA LYS A 1067 27.60 16.61 31.46
C LYS A 1067 28.97 17.12 31.90
N GLN A 1068 29.81 17.53 30.95
CA GLN A 1068 31.16 18.07 31.21
C GLN A 1068 31.24 19.58 30.94
N ALA A 1069 30.17 20.21 30.44
CA ALA A 1069 30.14 21.62 30.14
C ALA A 1069 29.98 22.46 31.41
N LYS A 1070 30.59 23.65 31.43
CA LYS A 1070 30.41 24.59 32.53
C LYS A 1070 29.13 25.39 32.32
N LEU A 1071 28.18 25.29 33.25
CA LEU A 1071 27.05 26.22 33.33
C LEU A 1071 27.60 27.64 33.61
N ILE A 1072 27.39 28.57 32.68
CA ILE A 1072 27.93 29.93 32.77
C ILE A 1072 26.87 30.99 33.09
N LYS A 1073 25.61 30.75 32.73
CA LYS A 1073 24.51 31.70 32.98
C LYS A 1073 23.15 31.01 32.93
N CYS A 1074 22.18 31.53 33.68
CA CYS A 1074 20.77 31.18 33.56
C CYS A 1074 19.89 32.43 33.79
N SER A 1075 18.63 32.40 33.33
CA SER A 1075 17.68 33.50 33.51
C SER A 1075 17.13 33.60 34.94
N GLY A 1076 16.97 32.48 35.62
CA GLY A 1076 16.38 32.40 36.96
C GLY A 1076 16.28 30.97 37.48
N GLU A 1077 16.07 30.83 38.78
CA GLU A 1077 15.88 29.56 39.50
C GLU A 1077 14.82 29.77 40.59
N THR A 1078 13.96 28.78 40.80
CA THR A 1078 12.79 28.93 41.69
C THR A 1078 13.14 28.72 43.16
N ASN A 1079 13.98 27.72 43.46
CA ASN A 1079 14.48 27.40 44.81
C ASN A 1079 15.68 26.44 44.72
N GLU A 1080 16.30 26.11 45.86
CA GLU A 1080 17.50 25.25 45.93
C GLU A 1080 17.31 23.83 45.37
N LYS A 1081 16.07 23.36 45.22
CA LYS A 1081 15.73 22.04 44.67
C LYS A 1081 15.41 22.08 43.17
N GLU A 1082 15.33 23.26 42.57
CA GLU A 1082 14.90 23.45 41.17
C GLU A 1082 15.85 24.41 40.41
N VAL A 1083 17.14 24.07 40.40
CA VAL A 1083 18.24 24.91 39.89
C VAL A 1083 18.72 24.46 38.50
N ALA A 1084 19.35 25.35 37.74
CA ALA A 1084 19.73 25.14 36.33
C ALA A 1084 20.68 23.94 36.11
N ARG A 1085 21.54 23.62 37.09
CA ARG A 1085 22.42 22.44 37.03
C ARG A 1085 21.66 21.11 36.96
N TYR A 1086 20.42 21.07 37.43
CA TYR A 1086 19.59 19.87 37.39
C TYR A 1086 18.98 19.60 36.02
N ALA A 1087 19.08 20.55 35.09
CA ALA A 1087 18.71 20.25 33.70
C ALA A 1087 19.75 19.38 32.97
N VAL A 1088 20.89 19.01 33.58
CA VAL A 1088 21.98 18.28 32.90
C VAL A 1088 22.63 17.21 33.78
N ASP A 1089 21.99 16.85 34.90
CA ASP A 1089 22.54 15.92 35.90
C ASP A 1089 22.26 14.44 35.57
N GLY A 1090 21.39 14.17 34.59
CA GLY A 1090 20.98 12.82 34.21
C GLY A 1090 19.91 12.21 35.12
N ASP A 1091 19.32 12.97 36.06
CA ASP A 1091 18.26 12.50 36.95
C ASP A 1091 16.93 13.17 36.63
N VAL A 1092 16.04 12.44 35.95
CA VAL A 1092 14.68 12.91 35.61
C VAL A 1092 13.72 13.05 36.81
N LYS A 1093 14.23 13.04 38.04
CA LYS A 1093 13.52 13.42 39.27
C LYS A 1093 13.86 14.83 39.75
N THR A 1094 14.97 15.39 39.31
CA THR A 1094 15.38 16.77 39.53
C THR A 1094 15.12 17.60 38.28
N LYS A 1095 14.99 18.92 38.41
CA LYS A 1095 14.67 19.79 37.27
C LYS A 1095 15.20 21.20 37.48
N TRP A 1096 15.42 21.92 36.39
CA TRP A 1096 15.46 23.38 36.40
C TRP A 1096 14.03 23.93 36.37
N CYS A 1097 13.70 24.86 37.26
CA CYS A 1097 12.46 25.63 37.20
C CYS A 1097 12.73 27.13 37.25
N ASP A 1098 12.23 27.87 36.26
CA ASP A 1098 12.24 29.33 36.25
C ASP A 1098 10.82 29.88 36.02
N THR A 1099 10.27 30.56 37.03
CA THR A 1099 8.92 31.15 37.01
C THR A 1099 8.88 32.60 36.52
N SER A 1100 10.01 33.15 36.07
CA SER A 1100 10.06 34.49 35.49
C SER A 1100 9.38 34.54 34.10
N THR A 1101 9.01 35.72 33.65
CA THR A 1101 8.37 35.87 32.32
C THR A 1101 9.40 35.57 31.23
N ALA A 1102 9.04 34.66 30.30
CA ALA A 1102 9.86 34.30 29.16
C ALA A 1102 10.33 35.55 28.38
N PRO A 1103 11.55 35.53 27.78
CA PRO A 1103 12.35 34.34 27.53
C PRO A 1103 13.17 33.87 28.73
N ASN A 1104 13.15 32.56 29.00
CA ASN A 1104 14.01 31.89 29.97
C ASN A 1104 15.22 31.26 29.24
N TYR A 1105 16.38 31.16 29.87
CA TYR A 1105 17.56 30.57 29.23
C TYR A 1105 18.53 29.89 30.19
N ILE A 1106 19.29 28.92 29.65
CA ILE A 1106 20.47 28.32 30.28
C ILE A 1106 21.62 28.33 29.27
N ASP A 1107 22.79 28.85 29.69
CA ASP A 1107 24.00 28.97 28.87
C ASP A 1107 25.12 28.07 29.40
N PHE A 1108 25.78 27.35 28.48
CA PHE A 1108 26.90 26.44 28.77
C PHE A 1108 28.15 26.83 27.97
N ASP A 1109 29.34 26.60 28.55
CA ASP A 1109 30.65 26.66 27.88
C ASP A 1109 31.28 25.27 27.87
N PHE A 1110 31.54 24.72 26.69
CA PHE A 1110 32.28 23.46 26.53
C PHE A 1110 33.79 23.59 26.85
N GLY A 1111 34.28 24.80 27.09
CA GLY A 1111 35.69 25.13 27.34
C GLY A 1111 36.54 25.22 26.07
N LYS A 1112 36.13 24.53 25.01
CA LYS A 1112 36.70 24.56 23.65
C LYS A 1112 35.59 24.38 22.62
N GLU A 1113 35.90 24.65 21.36
CA GLU A 1113 35.00 24.35 20.25
C GLU A 1113 34.70 22.83 20.21
N GLN A 1114 33.43 22.48 20.07
CA GLN A 1114 32.91 21.12 19.90
C GLN A 1114 31.99 21.10 18.68
N THR A 1115 32.02 20.01 17.92
CA THR A 1115 31.03 19.78 16.86
C THR A 1115 29.84 19.04 17.45
N ILE A 1116 28.68 19.70 17.46
CA ILE A 1116 27.42 19.13 17.93
C ILE A 1116 26.54 18.74 16.74
N ARG A 1117 25.74 17.68 16.88
CA ARG A 1117 24.89 17.12 15.81
C ARG A 1117 23.42 16.93 16.21
N GLY A 1118 23.10 17.09 17.49
CA GLY A 1118 21.74 16.98 17.97
C GLY A 1118 21.59 17.33 19.44
N TRP A 1119 20.36 17.31 19.92
CA TRP A 1119 20.04 17.58 21.32
C TRP A 1119 18.77 16.84 21.75
N LYS A 1120 18.62 16.65 23.06
CA LYS A 1120 17.43 16.06 23.69
C LYS A 1120 16.92 16.99 24.79
N LEU A 1121 15.61 17.10 24.92
CA LEU A 1121 14.93 17.87 25.95
C LEU A 1121 13.88 16.99 26.64
N VAL A 1122 13.97 16.87 27.96
CA VAL A 1122 12.93 16.25 28.81
C VAL A 1122 12.25 17.36 29.60
N ASN A 1123 10.95 17.50 29.39
CA ASN A 1123 10.10 18.50 30.01
C ASN A 1123 9.44 17.97 31.28
N ALA A 1124 8.58 18.77 31.90
CA ALA A 1124 7.79 18.40 33.07
C ALA A 1124 6.41 17.83 32.74
N GLY A 1125 6.25 17.16 31.58
CA GLY A 1125 4.98 16.58 31.14
C GLY A 1125 4.41 15.53 32.10
N ASN A 1126 5.27 14.84 32.86
CA ASN A 1126 4.84 13.91 33.92
C ASN A 1126 4.15 14.61 35.11
N GLU A 1127 4.41 15.89 35.35
CA GLU A 1127 3.67 16.70 36.33
C GLU A 1127 2.34 17.21 35.76
N GLY A 1128 2.18 17.14 34.44
CA GLY A 1128 1.03 17.59 33.67
C GLY A 1128 1.47 18.10 32.30
N SER A 1129 0.73 17.73 31.26
CA SER A 1129 0.99 18.12 29.86
C SER A 1129 1.15 19.63 29.68
N VAL A 1130 0.51 20.44 30.52
CA VAL A 1130 0.63 21.91 30.49
C VAL A 1130 2.06 22.41 30.72
N PHE A 1131 2.90 21.66 31.44
CA PHE A 1131 4.29 22.02 31.75
C PHE A 1131 5.29 21.56 30.68
N ILE A 1132 4.82 21.04 29.54
CA ILE A 1132 5.66 20.78 28.39
C ILE A 1132 6.03 22.12 27.75
N THR A 1133 7.33 22.35 27.57
CA THR A 1133 7.83 23.56 26.89
C THR A 1133 7.25 23.62 25.49
N HIS A 1134 6.57 24.71 25.16
CA HIS A 1134 5.89 24.87 23.87
C HIS A 1134 6.83 25.38 22.78
N THR A 1135 7.63 26.41 23.07
CA THR A 1135 8.58 26.98 22.11
C THR A 1135 9.94 27.26 22.74
N CYS A 1136 11.00 26.73 22.14
CA CYS A 1136 12.38 27.02 22.51
C CYS A 1136 13.35 26.90 21.33
N PHE A 1137 14.54 27.48 21.49
CA PHE A 1137 15.61 27.50 20.51
C PHE A 1137 16.88 26.92 21.13
N LEU A 1138 17.58 26.07 20.38
CA LEU A 1138 18.97 25.77 20.64
C LEU A 1138 19.81 26.79 19.88
N GLN A 1139 20.66 27.53 20.59
CA GLN A 1139 21.53 28.54 20.00
C GLN A 1139 23.00 28.24 20.30
N GLY A 1140 23.89 28.72 19.44
CA GLY A 1140 25.33 28.62 19.67
C GLY A 1140 26.14 29.80 19.16
N ARG A 1141 27.38 29.88 19.66
CA ARG A 1141 28.40 30.86 19.28
C ARG A 1141 29.81 30.36 19.66
N ASN A 1142 30.85 30.96 19.10
CA ASN A 1142 32.24 30.57 19.34
C ASN A 1142 33.05 31.57 20.18
N SER A 1143 32.56 32.81 20.32
CA SER A 1143 33.16 33.83 21.19
C SER A 1143 32.13 34.43 22.17
N PRO A 1144 32.51 34.82 23.41
CA PRO A 1144 31.61 35.50 24.35
C PRO A 1144 30.98 36.80 23.83
N ASP A 1145 31.64 37.47 22.87
CA ASP A 1145 31.20 38.74 22.29
C ASP A 1145 30.42 38.55 20.96
N GLU A 1146 30.30 37.30 20.48
CA GLU A 1146 29.52 36.97 19.29
C GLU A 1146 28.02 36.90 19.63
N GLU A 1147 27.17 37.33 18.69
CA GLU A 1147 25.72 37.14 18.79
C GLU A 1147 25.34 35.65 18.76
N TRP A 1148 24.30 35.29 19.51
CA TRP A 1148 23.77 33.93 19.50
C TRP A 1148 23.08 33.65 18.16
N LYS A 1149 23.46 32.54 17.52
CA LYS A 1149 22.84 32.06 16.28
C LYS A 1149 21.95 30.86 16.60
N THR A 1150 20.73 30.87 16.09
CA THR A 1150 19.83 29.71 16.18
C THR A 1150 20.41 28.56 15.37
N ILE A 1151 20.60 27.42 16.04
CA ILE A 1151 21.01 26.15 15.45
C ILE A 1151 19.77 25.32 15.11
N ASP A 1152 18.82 25.28 16.05
CA ASP A 1152 17.57 24.54 15.90
C ASP A 1152 16.42 25.25 16.64
N GLU A 1153 15.21 25.09 16.14
CA GLU A 1153 13.97 25.62 16.71
C GLU A 1153 12.98 24.49 16.98
N LEU A 1154 12.46 24.46 18.21
CA LEU A 1154 11.35 23.61 18.62
C LEU A 1154 10.14 24.52 18.89
N SER A 1155 9.10 24.40 18.07
CA SER A 1155 7.85 25.16 18.19
C SER A 1155 6.64 24.21 18.23
N ASP A 1156 5.57 24.66 18.89
CA ASP A 1156 4.35 23.88 19.15
C ASP A 1156 4.61 22.47 19.73
N ASN A 1157 5.63 22.34 20.58
CA ASN A 1157 6.00 21.05 21.14
C ASN A 1157 4.94 20.53 22.11
N LYS A 1158 4.42 19.33 21.87
CA LYS A 1158 3.51 18.59 22.77
C LYS A 1158 4.18 17.36 23.42
N LYS A 1159 5.43 17.07 23.07
CA LYS A 1159 6.12 15.86 23.55
C LYS A 1159 6.90 16.17 24.83
N ASN A 1160 6.75 15.29 25.82
CA ASN A 1160 7.47 15.42 27.07
C ASN A 1160 8.98 15.24 26.84
N THR A 1161 9.36 14.22 26.07
CA THR A 1161 10.73 14.01 25.62
C THR A 1161 10.83 14.33 24.13
N VAL A 1162 11.80 15.17 23.76
CA VAL A 1162 12.09 15.54 22.37
C VAL A 1162 13.54 15.22 22.10
N VAL A 1163 13.82 14.54 20.99
CA VAL A 1163 15.18 14.38 20.45
C VAL A 1163 15.20 15.00 19.07
N ARG A 1164 16.21 15.83 18.81
CA ARG A 1164 16.39 16.58 17.56
C ARG A 1164 17.79 16.29 17.02
N GLN A 1165 17.90 16.15 15.71
CA GLN A 1165 19.17 16.09 15.00
C GLN A 1165 19.22 17.27 14.03
N PHE A 1166 20.41 17.78 13.75
CA PHE A 1166 20.63 18.85 12.80
C PHE A 1166 22.02 18.70 12.15
N LYS A 1167 22.29 19.47 11.09
CA LYS A 1167 23.60 19.42 10.41
C LYS A 1167 24.73 19.71 11.40
N PRO A 1168 25.81 18.89 11.43
CA PRO A 1168 26.91 19.09 12.37
C PRO A 1168 27.40 20.53 12.40
N THR A 1169 27.39 21.15 13.58
CA THR A 1169 27.68 22.57 13.78
C THR A 1169 28.74 22.73 14.86
N SER A 1170 29.82 23.45 14.56
CA SER A 1170 30.90 23.72 15.51
C SER A 1170 30.60 24.94 16.38
N VAL A 1171 30.50 24.72 17.70
CA VAL A 1171 30.21 25.74 18.70
C VAL A 1171 31.04 25.53 19.97
N ARG A 1172 31.37 26.60 20.68
CA ARG A 1172 31.95 26.54 22.03
C ARG A 1172 30.92 26.77 23.12
N TYR A 1173 30.00 27.71 22.89
CA TYR A 1173 28.93 28.06 23.81
C TYR A 1173 27.59 27.62 23.24
N VAL A 1174 26.75 27.04 24.10
CA VAL A 1174 25.40 26.59 23.76
C VAL A 1174 24.40 27.23 24.71
N ARG A 1175 23.23 27.62 24.18
CA ARG A 1175 22.11 28.15 24.94
C ARG A 1175 20.84 27.39 24.60
N LEU A 1176 20.09 26.99 25.62
CA LEU A 1176 18.66 26.72 25.49
C LEU A 1176 17.91 28.02 25.78
N LEU A 1177 17.15 28.53 24.81
CA LEU A 1177 16.33 29.75 24.93
C LEU A 1177 14.85 29.38 24.83
N VAL A 1178 14.13 29.41 25.95
CA VAL A 1178 12.69 29.11 26.02
C VAL A 1178 11.90 30.41 25.87
N THR A 1179 11.13 30.54 24.79
CA THR A 1179 10.30 31.72 24.50
C THR A 1179 8.83 31.52 24.88
N GLN A 1180 8.38 30.27 24.98
CA GLN A 1180 7.07 29.90 25.53
C GLN A 1180 7.21 28.64 26.38
N SER A 1181 7.16 28.83 27.70
CA SER A 1181 7.55 27.80 28.68
C SER A 1181 6.50 26.73 28.98
N THR A 1182 5.26 26.92 28.56
CA THR A 1182 4.14 26.00 28.84
C THR A 1182 3.16 25.97 27.66
N GLN A 1183 2.26 25.00 27.65
CA GLN A 1183 1.18 24.88 26.65
C GLN A 1183 0.12 25.98 26.74
N ASN A 1184 0.11 26.73 27.85
CA ASN A 1184 -0.89 27.75 28.13
C ASN A 1184 -0.23 29.03 28.62
N ASN A 1185 -0.45 30.15 27.92
CA ASN A 1185 0.12 31.46 28.20
C ASN A 1185 -0.17 32.02 29.62
N SER A 1186 -1.11 31.44 30.36
CA SER A 1186 -1.40 31.83 31.75
C SER A 1186 -0.43 31.27 32.80
N LEU A 1187 0.25 30.15 32.51
CA LEU A 1187 1.25 29.56 33.40
C LEU A 1187 2.66 29.89 32.88
N LYS A 1188 3.47 30.53 33.71
CA LYS A 1188 4.83 30.99 33.35
C LYS A 1188 5.87 30.23 34.16
N ALA A 1189 6.22 29.03 33.75
CA ALA A 1189 7.27 28.24 34.41
C ALA A 1189 8.01 27.37 33.39
N ALA A 1190 9.26 27.72 33.05
CA ALA A 1190 10.12 26.84 32.29
C ALA A 1190 10.56 25.70 33.22
N ARG A 1191 10.19 24.45 32.90
CA ARG A 1191 10.49 23.27 33.70
C ARG A 1191 11.19 22.21 32.86
N ILE A 1192 12.50 22.11 33.02
CA ILE A 1192 13.34 21.18 32.24
C ILE A 1192 13.96 20.16 33.18
N TYR A 1193 13.57 18.90 32.99
CA TYR A 1193 14.11 17.77 33.73
C TYR A 1193 15.47 17.32 33.17
N GLU A 1194 15.68 17.39 31.85
CA GLU A 1194 16.98 17.06 31.25
C GLU A 1194 17.16 17.79 29.91
N LEU A 1195 18.39 18.17 29.62
CA LEU A 1195 18.88 18.74 28.38
C LEU A 1195 20.19 18.03 28.03
N GLU A 1196 20.20 17.36 26.89
CA GLU A 1196 21.39 16.71 26.36
C GLU A 1196 21.79 17.37 25.04
N VAL A 1197 23.10 17.51 24.78
CA VAL A 1197 23.62 17.93 23.47
C VAL A 1197 24.70 16.94 23.06
N TYR A 1198 24.63 16.46 21.82
CA TYR A 1198 25.43 15.35 21.30
C TYR A 1198 26.43 15.80 20.24
#